data_AF-A0A377FR91-F1
#
_entry.id   AF-A0A377FR91-F1
#
_cell.length_a   1.000
_cell.length_b   1.000
_cell.length_c   1.000
_cell.angle_alpha   90.00
_cell.angle_beta   90.00
_cell.angle_gamma   90.00
#
_symmetry.space_group_name_H-M   'P 1'
#
loop_
_entity.id
_entity.type
_entity.pdbx_description
1 polymer ?
#
loop_
_entity_poly.entity_id
_entity_poly.type
_entity_poly.pdbx_seq_one_letter_code
_entity_poly.pdbx_strand_id
1 'polypeptide(L)'
;MKVLKVGLLAAVLAGTWGGMYYIAEENATAGAAFEAALAEELNIPVGSFNQNKVRGVTALDLSGYQLTDLTGLEHFQSLETLNLSGNRLTDVSALANLPHLKVVDLSFNRLTDVPDLPDTLETLDLEGNDVSDISFLPASETLTTLNLRDNDVTSLEALERTPNVTHLNVRGNAIESIEPLQGLTGLVNVNLRDNRIADFSPLENLDISERLYVTGNATHDYSSLDGIAEGVTDRDFEMLPDRPSFTVDSGIIAPGTSLSFEAADGAEIFYTTDGSDPTPESTRYMGPITLDTSLTANNPVLSNNRMATNRTPPTFERGAAERALVVRAISVKDGATSALATRTYLLDSDLFTSNLPVVSLTTDAANLFDERIGIYTPGDVPDGPLEIGRGNFFETGREWERPAHLDYFEGGEHVFGQDIGIRIHGGFSRGLAQKSLRLYARSEYGQSRFYHPFFPGNDETEFNRLLLRNAGNDWQGAMLRDAFMQELLSERPLDFQDYQPTIVLVNGEYWGLHNLRELYSPDYFEIKYDIDETELAILEADQDMPDGFVIETGRDADLIHYREMVRFAETNDLNAPDVFDELERRMDVDNFLEYAAYQAFYGNLDSMFNNYVVWRKATELTDDDAYGHDGRWRWVVFDLDQGFAGRLPLEESINYDMFAFLTGPGPEHTLFRSLMASTEGRERFVEIFDELLAGPFTPEAMTSKLDEVASAVVPEMPRQIARWGNIPSVDAWEAELAEMRQFAERRPAVIRQQLARFGTE
;
A
#
# COMPACT_ATOMS: atom_id res chain seq x y z
N MET A 1 -44.64 -1.99 37.26
CA MET A 1 -45.95 -1.92 36.59
C MET A 1 -46.51 -0.50 36.68
N LYS A 2 -46.73 0.15 35.53
CA LYS A 2 -47.50 1.40 35.27
C LYS A 2 -47.05 2.77 35.84
N VAL A 3 -46.89 3.67 34.86
CA VAL A 3 -46.66 5.13 34.80
C VAL A 3 -47.93 5.96 35.10
N LEU A 4 -47.80 7.27 35.43
CA LEU A 4 -48.58 8.43 34.89
C LEU A 4 -48.03 9.77 35.48
N LYS A 5 -47.49 10.73 34.69
CA LYS A 5 -48.13 11.87 33.95
C LYS A 5 -48.58 13.08 34.81
N VAL A 6 -48.62 14.36 34.38
CA VAL A 6 -47.98 15.24 33.34
C VAL A 6 -48.69 16.62 33.48
N GLY A 7 -48.05 17.76 33.24
CA GLY A 7 -48.76 19.05 33.11
C GLY A 7 -47.86 20.29 33.18
N LEU A 8 -48.35 21.43 32.68
CA LEU A 8 -47.50 22.52 32.18
C LEU A 8 -48.26 23.86 31.95
N LEU A 9 -47.62 25.01 32.26
CA LEU A 9 -47.88 26.39 31.74
C LEU A 9 -49.28 27.05 32.00
N ALA A 10 -49.50 28.38 31.99
CA ALA A 10 -48.65 29.58 31.94
C ALA A 10 -49.45 30.82 32.46
N ALA A 11 -48.78 31.88 32.94
CA ALA A 11 -49.14 33.29 32.66
C ALA A 11 -48.14 34.29 33.31
N VAL A 12 -47.69 35.27 32.53
CA VAL A 12 -46.80 36.36 32.95
C VAL A 12 -47.59 37.55 33.48
N LEU A 13 -47.07 38.22 34.53
CA LEU A 13 -47.12 39.66 34.85
C LEU A 13 -46.82 39.82 36.35
N ALA A 14 -46.00 40.73 36.88
CA ALA A 14 -44.95 41.63 36.44
C ALA A 14 -44.65 42.51 37.67
N GLY A 15 -43.40 42.93 37.87
CA GLY A 15 -43.08 44.02 38.82
C GLY A 15 -42.04 43.68 39.89
N THR A 16 -40.81 44.17 39.66
CA THR A 16 -39.65 44.13 40.57
C THR A 16 -39.12 42.70 40.82
N TRP A 17 -37.87 42.35 40.49
CA TRP A 17 -36.64 43.14 40.51
C TRP A 17 -35.86 43.12 39.17
N GLY A 18 -36.02 44.16 38.36
CA GLY A 18 -35.13 44.41 37.22
C GLY A 18 -33.87 45.18 37.65
N GLY A 19 -33.00 44.54 38.44
CA GLY A 19 -31.88 45.25 39.09
C GLY A 19 -30.60 44.47 39.38
N MET A 20 -30.49 43.20 38.96
CA MET A 20 -29.31 42.36 39.28
C MET A 20 -28.87 41.38 38.17
N TYR A 21 -29.23 41.65 36.91
CA TYR A 21 -28.65 40.95 35.75
C TYR A 21 -28.24 41.95 34.66
N TYR A 22 -27.32 42.83 35.04
CA TYR A 22 -26.54 43.67 34.12
C TYR A 22 -25.08 43.59 34.54
N ILE A 23 -24.55 42.37 34.52
CA ILE A 23 -23.11 42.08 34.57
C ILE A 23 -22.78 41.52 33.19
N ALA A 24 -22.09 42.36 32.40
CA ALA A 24 -21.44 42.08 31.12
C ALA A 24 -22.06 40.96 30.25
N GLU A 25 -22.88 41.36 29.27
CA GLU A 25 -22.87 40.67 27.97
C GLU A 25 -21.54 40.99 27.28
N GLU A 26 -20.49 40.26 27.68
CA GLU A 26 -19.34 40.05 26.80
C GLU A 26 -19.79 39.06 25.72
N ASN A 27 -19.84 39.54 24.47
CA ASN A 27 -20.09 38.73 23.29
C ASN A 27 -18.92 37.77 23.07
N ALA A 28 -18.93 36.65 23.77
CA ALA A 28 -18.12 35.49 23.41
C ALA A 28 -18.57 35.01 22.02
N THR A 29 -17.70 35.14 21.03
CA THR A 29 -17.92 34.62 19.68
C THR A 29 -17.56 33.15 19.67
N ALA A 30 -18.51 32.28 19.34
CA ALA A 30 -18.26 30.88 19.03
C ALA A 30 -18.22 30.67 17.51
N GLY A 31 -17.48 29.67 17.03
CA GLY A 31 -17.54 29.24 15.63
C GLY A 31 -18.97 28.77 15.26
N ALA A 32 -19.44 29.06 14.04
CA ALA A 32 -20.85 28.79 13.68
C ALA A 32 -21.20 27.29 13.67
N ALA A 33 -20.27 26.43 13.24
CA ALA A 33 -20.41 24.98 13.30
C ALA A 33 -20.37 24.47 14.75
N PHE A 34 -19.44 24.98 15.56
CA PHE A 34 -19.33 24.67 16.99
C PHE A 34 -20.60 25.08 17.76
N GLU A 35 -21.16 26.28 17.53
CA GLU A 35 -22.44 26.68 18.15
C GLU A 35 -23.62 25.83 17.67
N ALA A 36 -23.62 25.35 16.42
CA ALA A 36 -24.65 24.43 15.94
C ALA A 36 -24.57 23.06 16.62
N ALA A 37 -23.36 22.48 16.76
CA ALA A 37 -23.13 21.24 17.46
C ALA A 37 -23.48 21.36 18.97
N LEU A 38 -23.06 22.45 19.62
CA LEU A 38 -23.46 22.77 21.01
C LEU A 38 -24.97 22.93 21.17
N ALA A 39 -25.66 23.49 20.17
CA ALA A 39 -27.11 23.68 20.20
C ALA A 39 -27.85 22.34 20.16
N GLU A 40 -27.34 21.37 19.39
CA GLU A 40 -27.88 20.01 19.33
C GLU A 40 -27.59 19.23 20.63
N GLU A 41 -26.32 19.11 21.02
CA GLU A 41 -25.87 18.35 22.21
C GLU A 41 -26.49 18.89 23.51
N LEU A 42 -26.46 20.20 23.74
CA LEU A 42 -27.05 20.81 24.94
C LEU A 42 -28.56 21.04 24.83
N ASN A 43 -29.18 20.72 23.67
CA ASN A 43 -30.59 20.96 23.35
C ASN A 43 -31.03 22.42 23.67
N ILE A 44 -30.24 23.37 23.16
CA ILE A 44 -30.47 24.82 23.28
C ILE A 44 -30.66 25.46 21.89
N PRO A 45 -31.35 26.61 21.77
CA PRO A 45 -31.44 27.29 20.49
C PRO A 45 -30.06 27.73 19.97
N VAL A 46 -29.81 27.55 18.67
CA VAL A 46 -28.68 28.18 17.95
C VAL A 46 -28.73 29.70 18.14
N GLY A 47 -27.57 30.35 18.32
CA GLY A 47 -27.47 31.76 18.66
C GLY A 47 -27.78 32.08 20.13
N SER A 48 -27.76 31.07 21.01
CA SER A 48 -27.99 31.22 22.45
C SER A 48 -26.80 30.83 23.33
N PHE A 49 -25.63 30.59 22.73
CA PHE A 49 -24.37 30.40 23.44
C PHE A 49 -24.12 31.52 24.46
N ASN A 50 -23.58 31.16 25.62
CA ASN A 50 -23.26 32.09 26.68
C ASN A 50 -22.27 31.46 27.66
N GLN A 51 -21.11 32.10 27.87
CA GLN A 51 -20.09 31.62 28.80
C GLN A 51 -20.62 31.27 30.20
N ASN A 52 -21.60 32.00 30.74
CA ASN A 52 -22.16 31.72 32.06
C ASN A 52 -23.10 30.50 32.10
N LYS A 53 -23.64 30.06 30.95
CA LYS A 53 -24.44 28.82 30.85
C LYS A 53 -23.53 27.59 30.78
N VAL A 54 -22.45 27.67 30.00
CA VAL A 54 -21.56 26.53 29.73
C VAL A 54 -20.53 26.27 30.85
N ARG A 55 -20.24 27.27 31.69
CA ARG A 55 -19.34 27.15 32.86
C ARG A 55 -19.67 26.02 33.85
N GLY A 56 -20.89 25.47 33.83
CA GLY A 56 -21.31 24.36 34.69
C GLY A 56 -21.48 23.02 33.97
N VAL A 57 -21.10 22.92 32.69
CA VAL A 57 -21.11 21.69 31.91
C VAL A 57 -19.87 20.86 32.25
N THR A 58 -20.07 19.60 32.60
CA THR A 58 -19.01 18.67 33.03
C THR A 58 -18.72 17.55 32.03
N ALA A 59 -19.63 17.32 31.08
CA ALA A 59 -19.45 16.37 29.98
C ALA A 59 -20.02 16.99 28.71
N LEU A 60 -19.37 16.74 27.57
CA LEU A 60 -19.77 17.27 26.27
C LEU A 60 -19.38 16.27 25.17
N ASP A 61 -20.34 15.86 24.35
CA ASP A 61 -20.09 15.06 23.14
C ASP A 61 -20.33 15.89 21.87
N LEU A 62 -19.26 16.07 21.09
CA LEU A 62 -19.27 16.73 19.79
C LEU A 62 -18.61 15.85 18.73
N SER A 63 -18.71 14.52 18.86
CA SER A 63 -18.22 13.58 17.86
C SER A 63 -19.01 13.65 16.54
N GLY A 64 -18.34 13.47 15.40
CA GLY A 64 -18.95 13.34 14.08
C GLY A 64 -19.54 14.62 13.46
N TYR A 65 -19.36 15.81 14.06
CA TYR A 65 -19.94 17.07 13.59
C TYR A 65 -19.14 17.79 12.48
N GLN A 66 -18.05 17.19 11.99
CA GLN A 66 -17.15 17.76 10.98
C GLN A 66 -16.52 19.11 11.42
N LEU A 67 -16.29 19.29 12.71
CA LEU A 67 -15.71 20.50 13.29
C LEU A 67 -14.27 20.72 12.83
N THR A 68 -13.94 21.97 12.50
CA THR A 68 -12.59 22.46 12.16
C THR A 68 -12.11 23.58 13.10
N ASP A 69 -12.99 24.08 13.98
CA ASP A 69 -12.75 25.21 14.88
C ASP A 69 -13.47 24.96 16.22
N LEU A 70 -12.73 25.13 17.31
CA LEU A 70 -13.20 24.97 18.70
C LEU A 70 -13.38 26.31 19.43
N THR A 71 -13.31 27.44 18.73
CA THR A 71 -13.50 28.78 19.32
C THR A 71 -14.80 28.85 20.12
N GLY A 72 -14.68 29.12 21.42
CA GLY A 72 -15.75 29.11 22.43
C GLY A 72 -15.64 27.97 23.45
N LEU A 73 -14.87 26.91 23.16
CA LEU A 73 -14.64 25.78 24.05
C LEU A 73 -13.89 26.18 25.33
N GLU A 74 -13.05 27.22 25.29
CA GLU A 74 -12.30 27.74 26.43
C GLU A 74 -13.20 28.24 27.59
N HIS A 75 -14.50 28.42 27.35
CA HIS A 75 -15.48 28.82 28.37
C HIS A 75 -16.04 27.66 29.21
N PHE A 76 -15.77 26.40 28.85
CA PHE A 76 -16.24 25.19 29.53
C PHE A 76 -15.37 24.85 30.77
N GLN A 77 -15.22 25.82 31.67
CA GLN A 77 -14.30 25.78 32.82
C GLN A 77 -14.66 24.77 33.94
N SER A 78 -15.59 23.84 33.71
CA SER A 78 -15.89 22.70 34.59
C SER A 78 -15.94 21.37 33.86
N LEU A 79 -15.44 21.31 32.62
CA LEU A 79 -15.47 20.13 31.77
C LEU A 79 -14.52 19.06 32.30
N GLU A 80 -15.03 17.85 32.50
CA GLU A 80 -14.29 16.66 32.94
C GLU A 80 -14.23 15.59 31.82
N THR A 81 -15.25 15.53 30.96
CA THR A 81 -15.33 14.60 29.82
C THR A 81 -15.60 15.37 28.53
N LEU A 82 -14.79 15.14 27.50
CA LEU A 82 -14.91 15.76 26.19
C LEU A 82 -14.70 14.71 25.10
N ASN A 83 -15.72 14.52 24.27
CA ASN A 83 -15.62 13.72 23.05
C ASN A 83 -15.62 14.66 21.81
N LEU A 84 -14.58 14.54 20.99
CA LEU A 84 -14.35 15.29 19.76
C LEU A 84 -14.00 14.35 18.59
N SER A 85 -14.27 13.04 18.69
CA SER A 85 -13.84 12.09 17.66
C SER A 85 -14.59 12.19 16.33
N GLY A 86 -13.96 11.79 15.23
CA GLY A 86 -14.57 11.82 13.90
C GLY A 86 -14.88 13.24 13.40
N ASN A 87 -14.01 14.20 13.70
CA ASN A 87 -14.11 15.58 13.22
C ASN A 87 -12.99 15.87 12.19
N ARG A 88 -12.64 17.14 11.99
CA ARG A 88 -11.61 17.59 11.03
C ARG A 88 -10.68 18.59 11.72
N LEU A 89 -10.37 18.33 12.99
CA LEU A 89 -9.59 19.23 13.82
C LEU A 89 -8.10 19.09 13.50
N THR A 90 -7.46 20.23 13.25
CA THR A 90 -6.00 20.39 13.15
C THR A 90 -5.42 21.23 14.29
N ASP A 91 -6.27 21.92 15.06
CA ASP A 91 -5.89 22.71 16.24
C ASP A 91 -6.83 22.40 17.42
N VAL A 92 -6.23 21.97 18.53
CA VAL A 92 -6.91 21.70 19.82
C VAL A 92 -6.33 22.53 20.97
N SER A 93 -5.65 23.64 20.67
CA SER A 93 -5.05 24.60 21.61
C SER A 93 -6.01 25.09 22.72
N ALA A 94 -7.32 25.07 22.47
CA ALA A 94 -8.35 25.37 23.46
C ALA A 94 -8.30 24.44 24.71
N LEU A 95 -7.90 23.18 24.55
CA LEU A 95 -7.89 22.17 25.63
C LEU A 95 -6.88 22.51 26.76
N ALA A 96 -5.76 23.17 26.43
CA ALA A 96 -4.75 23.59 27.41
C ALA A 96 -5.28 24.54 28.50
N ASN A 97 -6.45 25.17 28.26
CA ASN A 97 -7.09 26.09 29.18
C ASN A 97 -8.26 25.48 29.98
N LEU A 98 -8.44 24.14 29.94
CA LEU A 98 -9.53 23.42 30.60
C LEU A 98 -9.01 22.61 31.81
N PRO A 99 -8.94 23.19 33.02
CA PRO A 99 -8.13 22.69 34.14
C PRO A 99 -8.70 21.45 34.87
N HIS A 100 -9.75 20.84 34.35
CA HIS A 100 -10.51 19.77 35.01
C HIS A 100 -10.77 18.56 34.11
N LEU A 101 -10.24 18.53 32.88
CA LEU A 101 -10.39 17.41 31.96
C LEU A 101 -9.77 16.14 32.54
N LYS A 102 -10.50 15.04 32.40
CA LYS A 102 -10.13 13.68 32.80
C LYS A 102 -10.20 12.70 31.65
N VAL A 103 -11.25 12.79 30.84
CA VAL A 103 -11.48 11.88 29.71
C VAL A 103 -11.60 12.73 28.45
N VAL A 104 -10.66 12.55 27.53
CA VAL A 104 -10.60 13.24 26.25
C VAL A 104 -10.51 12.21 25.13
N ASP A 105 -11.45 12.25 24.20
CA ASP A 105 -11.41 11.49 22.94
C ASP A 105 -11.24 12.48 21.77
N LEU A 106 -10.12 12.36 21.07
CA LEU A 106 -9.71 13.12 19.89
C LEU A 106 -9.51 12.20 18.66
N SER A 107 -9.92 10.93 18.73
CA SER A 107 -9.70 9.96 17.67
C SER A 107 -10.34 10.36 16.33
N PHE A 108 -9.77 9.93 15.21
CA PHE A 108 -10.24 10.22 13.86
C PHE A 108 -10.39 11.74 13.61
N ASN A 109 -9.28 12.46 13.74
CA ASN A 109 -9.12 13.88 13.40
C ASN A 109 -7.94 14.04 12.42
N ARG A 110 -7.23 15.18 12.44
CA ARG A 110 -6.07 15.49 11.58
C ARG A 110 -4.99 16.22 12.40
N LEU A 111 -4.71 15.70 13.59
CA LEU A 111 -3.82 16.33 14.56
C LEU A 111 -2.38 15.88 14.32
N THR A 112 -1.51 16.81 13.93
CA THR A 112 -0.04 16.62 13.96
C THR A 112 0.56 17.07 15.28
N ASP A 113 0.02 18.16 15.86
CA ASP A 113 0.46 18.77 17.12
C ASP A 113 -0.67 18.75 18.16
N VAL A 114 -0.33 18.45 19.42
CA VAL A 114 -1.23 18.53 20.57
C VAL A 114 -0.59 19.46 21.62
N PRO A 115 -1.32 20.40 22.23
CA PRO A 115 -0.76 21.30 23.24
C PRO A 115 -0.53 20.58 24.58
N ASP A 116 0.24 21.20 25.48
CA ASP A 116 0.35 20.74 26.88
C ASP A 116 -1.05 20.52 27.49
N LEU A 117 -1.37 19.26 27.79
CA LEU A 117 -2.65 18.86 28.37
C LEU A 117 -2.63 18.96 29.92
N PRO A 118 -3.79 19.14 30.59
CA PRO A 118 -3.83 19.26 32.04
C PRO A 118 -3.38 17.96 32.74
N ASP A 119 -2.68 18.10 33.86
CA ASP A 119 -2.15 16.99 34.66
C ASP A 119 -3.23 16.09 35.29
N THR A 120 -4.51 16.51 35.21
CA THR A 120 -5.71 15.83 35.70
C THR A 120 -6.26 14.73 34.78
N LEU A 121 -5.68 14.52 33.58
CA LEU A 121 -6.17 13.49 32.66
C LEU A 121 -6.07 12.09 33.26
N GLU A 122 -7.10 11.28 33.01
CA GLU A 122 -7.24 9.87 33.40
C GLU A 122 -7.24 8.96 32.14
N THR A 123 -7.84 9.43 31.04
CA THR A 123 -7.92 8.78 29.73
C THR A 123 -7.68 9.80 28.61
N LEU A 124 -6.81 9.46 27.66
CA LEU A 124 -6.63 10.17 26.40
C LEU A 124 -6.71 9.19 25.23
N ASP A 125 -7.56 9.50 24.24
CA ASP A 125 -7.63 8.81 22.96
C ASP A 125 -7.27 9.76 21.81
N LEU A 126 -6.33 9.33 20.96
CA LEU A 126 -5.81 10.01 19.78
C LEU A 126 -5.78 9.07 18.55
N GLU A 127 -6.47 7.92 18.59
CA GLU A 127 -6.44 6.92 17.50
C GLU A 127 -6.79 7.53 16.13
N GLY A 128 -6.03 7.24 15.07
CA GLY A 128 -6.28 7.81 13.73
C GLY A 128 -6.07 9.33 13.69
N ASN A 129 -4.81 9.74 13.90
CA ASN A 129 -4.29 11.10 13.75
C ASN A 129 -2.83 11.00 13.28
N ASP A 130 -2.18 12.15 13.10
CA ASP A 130 -0.87 12.28 12.46
C ASP A 130 0.21 12.66 13.52
N VAL A 131 0.01 12.24 14.77
CA VAL A 131 0.83 12.67 15.91
C VAL A 131 2.13 11.88 15.95
N SER A 132 3.26 12.58 15.78
CA SER A 132 4.61 11.98 15.85
C SER A 132 5.37 12.28 17.15
N ASP A 133 5.10 13.42 17.81
CA ASP A 133 5.68 13.79 19.11
C ASP A 133 4.63 13.77 20.23
N ILE A 134 4.89 12.96 21.26
CA ILE A 134 4.06 12.85 22.47
C ILE A 134 4.63 13.64 23.67
N SER A 135 5.59 14.53 23.45
CA SER A 135 6.22 15.36 24.51
C SER A 135 5.25 16.31 25.24
N PHE A 136 4.09 16.60 24.65
CA PHE A 136 2.97 17.34 25.24
C PHE A 136 2.33 16.63 26.45
N LEU A 137 2.58 15.33 26.64
CA LEU A 137 2.07 14.60 27.79
C LEU A 137 2.57 15.23 29.09
N PRO A 138 1.68 15.65 29.99
CA PRO A 138 2.08 16.26 31.26
C PRO A 138 2.79 15.25 32.16
N ALA A 139 3.54 15.74 33.13
CA ALA A 139 3.93 14.90 34.27
C ALA A 139 2.66 14.61 35.09
N SER A 140 2.05 13.44 34.88
CA SER A 140 0.74 13.08 35.44
C SER A 140 0.79 11.81 36.27
N GLU A 141 0.24 11.92 37.47
CA GLU A 141 -0.01 10.80 38.38
C GLU A 141 -1.41 10.19 38.18
N THR A 142 -2.23 10.73 37.26
CA THR A 142 -3.63 10.30 37.05
C THR A 142 -3.87 9.59 35.73
N LEU A 143 -3.02 9.78 34.71
CA LEU A 143 -3.23 9.15 33.40
C LEU A 143 -3.09 7.63 33.51
N THR A 144 -4.16 6.91 33.21
CA THR A 144 -4.24 5.44 33.30
C THR A 144 -4.45 4.76 31.95
N THR A 145 -5.05 5.45 30.98
CA THR A 145 -5.38 4.92 29.65
C THR A 145 -4.87 5.89 28.58
N LEU A 146 -4.08 5.38 27.64
CA LEU A 146 -3.56 6.13 26.51
C LEU A 146 -3.71 5.31 25.22
N ASN A 147 -4.47 5.84 24.26
CA ASN A 147 -4.61 5.30 22.91
C ASN A 147 -3.96 6.27 21.91
N LEU A 148 -2.91 5.82 21.24
CA LEU A 148 -2.13 6.49 20.21
C LEU A 148 -2.09 5.61 18.94
N ARG A 149 -3.09 4.75 18.75
CA ARG A 149 -3.10 3.78 17.66
C ARG A 149 -3.20 4.48 16.30
N ASP A 150 -2.56 3.92 15.29
CA ASP A 150 -2.62 4.36 13.89
C ASP A 150 -2.27 5.87 13.82
N ASN A 151 -0.99 6.17 14.11
CA ASN A 151 -0.33 7.49 14.24
C ASN A 151 1.17 7.37 13.86
N ASP A 152 1.91 8.47 13.85
CA ASP A 152 3.34 8.54 13.44
C ASP A 152 4.35 8.50 14.61
N VAL A 153 3.98 7.98 15.79
CA VAL A 153 4.86 8.01 16.96
C VAL A 153 6.10 7.14 16.73
N THR A 154 7.28 7.73 16.95
CA THR A 154 8.59 7.03 16.85
C THR A 154 9.28 6.83 18.20
N SER A 155 8.92 7.63 19.22
CA SER A 155 9.57 7.62 20.53
C SER A 155 8.55 7.59 21.67
N LEU A 156 8.84 6.75 22.67
CA LEU A 156 8.03 6.59 23.88
C LEU A 156 8.61 7.32 25.11
N GLU A 157 9.69 8.10 24.97
CA GLU A 157 10.39 8.75 26.10
C GLU A 157 9.46 9.60 26.99
N ALA A 158 8.42 10.23 26.42
CA ALA A 158 7.47 11.03 27.19
C ALA A 158 6.69 10.22 28.23
N LEU A 159 6.52 8.89 28.04
CA LEU A 159 5.77 8.04 28.95
C LEU A 159 6.45 7.86 30.31
N GLU A 160 7.76 8.11 30.43
CA GLU A 160 8.47 8.17 31.74
C GLU A 160 7.84 9.21 32.70
N ARG A 161 7.11 10.20 32.15
CA ARG A 161 6.42 11.27 32.89
C ARG A 161 5.02 10.85 33.37
N THR A 162 4.53 9.69 32.95
CA THR A 162 3.17 9.18 33.25
C THR A 162 3.25 7.77 33.88
N PRO A 163 3.82 7.62 35.09
CA PRO A 163 4.17 6.32 35.67
C PRO A 163 2.97 5.41 36.00
N ASN A 164 1.75 5.95 36.02
CA ASN A 164 0.53 5.23 36.39
C ASN A 164 -0.31 4.78 35.17
N VAL A 165 0.23 4.85 33.96
CA VAL A 165 -0.42 4.27 32.76
C VAL A 165 -0.53 2.75 32.95
N THR A 166 -1.74 2.23 32.74
CA THR A 166 -2.10 0.81 32.91
C THR A 166 -2.54 0.17 31.59
N HIS A 167 -3.12 0.99 30.71
CA HIS A 167 -3.63 0.62 29.39
C HIS A 167 -2.93 1.48 28.34
N LEU A 168 -2.12 0.85 27.49
CA LEU A 168 -1.37 1.50 26.42
C LEU A 168 -1.64 0.82 25.08
N ASN A 169 -2.12 1.60 24.11
CA ASN A 169 -2.30 1.15 22.73
C ASN A 169 -1.50 2.08 21.81
N VAL A 170 -0.42 1.58 21.24
CA VAL A 170 0.47 2.28 20.29
C VAL A 170 0.62 1.48 19.00
N ARG A 171 -0.39 0.68 18.67
CA ARG A 171 -0.43 -0.13 17.44
C ARG A 171 -0.35 0.75 16.20
N GLY A 172 0.29 0.30 15.12
CA GLY A 172 0.27 1.03 13.84
C GLY A 172 1.02 2.35 13.96
N ASN A 173 2.28 2.27 14.37
CA ASN A 173 3.18 3.41 14.58
C ASN A 173 4.60 3.03 14.11
N ALA A 174 5.55 3.95 14.20
CA ALA A 174 6.94 3.74 13.75
C ALA A 174 7.93 3.50 14.91
N ILE A 175 7.48 2.88 16.01
CA ILE A 175 8.30 2.70 17.22
C ILE A 175 9.32 1.57 17.01
N GLU A 176 10.60 1.88 17.21
CA GLU A 176 11.70 0.90 17.19
C GLU A 176 12.12 0.45 18.60
N SER A 177 12.02 1.33 19.60
CA SER A 177 12.47 1.10 20.98
C SER A 177 11.36 1.30 22.01
N ILE A 178 11.24 0.32 22.91
CA ILE A 178 10.30 0.33 24.03
C ILE A 178 10.97 0.38 25.41
N GLU A 179 12.25 0.73 25.47
CA GLU A 179 13.00 0.96 26.73
C GLU A 179 12.23 1.85 27.74
N PRO A 180 11.55 2.96 27.34
CA PRO A 180 10.76 3.78 28.27
C PRO A 180 9.63 3.04 29.01
N LEU A 181 9.16 1.89 28.50
CA LEU A 181 8.12 1.08 29.14
C LEU A 181 8.64 0.30 30.36
N GLN A 182 9.95 0.08 30.50
CA GLN A 182 10.54 -0.71 31.60
C GLN A 182 10.22 -0.11 32.99
N GLY A 183 10.02 1.21 33.07
CA GLY A 183 9.64 1.91 34.31
C GLY A 183 8.15 1.82 34.67
N LEU A 184 7.28 1.43 33.73
CA LEU A 184 5.82 1.51 33.87
C LEU A 184 5.24 0.24 34.50
N THR A 185 5.61 -0.01 35.77
CA THR A 185 5.23 -1.22 36.52
C THR A 185 3.72 -1.40 36.76
N GLY A 186 2.89 -0.44 36.34
CA GLY A 186 1.43 -0.51 36.39
C GLY A 186 0.76 -1.03 35.10
N LEU A 187 1.52 -1.28 34.03
CA LEU A 187 0.97 -1.78 32.77
C LEU A 187 0.34 -3.17 32.92
N VAL A 188 -0.94 -3.29 32.57
CA VAL A 188 -1.69 -4.56 32.54
C VAL A 188 -2.23 -4.91 31.15
N ASN A 189 -2.36 -3.91 30.27
CA ASN A 189 -2.93 -4.03 28.94
C ASN A 189 -2.07 -3.23 27.94
N VAL A 190 -1.31 -3.93 27.11
CA VAL A 190 -0.35 -3.33 26.17
C VAL A 190 -0.57 -3.86 24.76
N ASN A 191 -0.67 -2.97 23.78
CA ASN A 191 -0.74 -3.30 22.37
C ASN A 191 0.34 -2.53 21.58
N LEU A 192 1.36 -3.28 21.15
CA LEU A 192 2.54 -2.81 20.42
C LEU A 192 2.54 -3.29 18.96
N ARG A 193 1.43 -3.85 18.46
CA ARG A 193 1.36 -4.43 17.11
C ARG A 193 1.77 -3.47 16.01
N ASP A 194 2.17 -4.01 14.86
CA ASP A 194 2.33 -3.25 13.62
C ASP A 194 3.24 -2.02 13.84
N ASN A 195 4.48 -2.29 14.28
CA ASN A 195 5.53 -1.32 14.62
C ASN A 195 6.89 -1.84 14.10
N ARG A 196 8.00 -1.22 14.52
CA ARG A 196 9.36 -1.54 14.07
C ARG A 196 10.24 -2.12 15.18
N ILE A 197 9.62 -2.69 16.22
CA ILE A 197 10.32 -3.17 17.44
C ILE A 197 11.10 -4.46 17.15
N ALA A 198 12.39 -4.46 17.51
CA ALA A 198 13.29 -5.61 17.37
C ALA A 198 13.66 -6.30 18.70
N ASP A 199 13.40 -5.66 19.84
CA ASP A 199 13.65 -6.22 21.18
C ASP A 199 12.48 -5.95 22.14
N PHE A 200 11.99 -7.02 22.76
CA PHE A 200 10.91 -6.98 23.77
C PHE A 200 11.41 -7.11 25.22
N SER A 201 12.73 -7.19 25.45
CA SER A 201 13.34 -7.30 26.78
C SER A 201 12.96 -6.20 27.80
N PRO A 202 12.62 -4.95 27.40
CA PRO A 202 12.12 -3.96 28.36
C PRO A 202 10.82 -4.36 29.09
N LEU A 203 10.07 -5.34 28.57
CA LEU A 203 8.83 -5.84 29.18
C LEU A 203 9.04 -7.00 30.18
N GLU A 204 10.23 -7.62 30.24
CA GLU A 204 10.46 -8.92 30.93
C GLU A 204 10.06 -8.93 32.43
N ASN A 205 10.04 -7.75 33.06
CA ASN A 205 9.83 -7.55 34.50
C ASN A 205 8.47 -6.90 34.85
N LEU A 206 7.55 -6.76 33.89
CA LEU A 206 6.24 -6.11 34.08
C LEU A 206 5.11 -7.13 34.39
N ASP A 207 4.15 -6.77 35.25
CA ASP A 207 3.02 -7.65 35.65
C ASP A 207 1.82 -7.54 34.68
N ILE A 208 2.11 -7.70 33.38
CA ILE A 208 1.10 -7.60 32.31
C ILE A 208 0.17 -8.82 32.40
N SER A 209 -1.09 -8.59 32.77
CA SER A 209 -2.03 -9.66 33.14
C SER A 209 -3.33 -9.68 32.34
N GLU A 210 -3.74 -8.55 31.75
CA GLU A 210 -4.94 -8.50 30.90
C GLU A 210 -4.60 -8.80 29.45
N ARG A 211 -3.72 -8.01 28.83
CA ARG A 211 -3.38 -8.14 27.40
C ARG A 211 -1.93 -7.79 27.09
N LEU A 212 -1.32 -8.59 26.21
CA LEU A 212 -0.05 -8.26 25.55
C LEU A 212 -0.11 -8.66 24.07
N TYR A 213 -0.16 -7.66 23.19
CA TYR A 213 -0.14 -7.85 21.74
C TYR A 213 1.15 -7.26 21.13
N VAL A 214 1.87 -8.07 20.35
CA VAL A 214 3.23 -7.74 19.85
C VAL A 214 3.48 -8.12 18.38
N THR A 215 2.54 -8.77 17.70
CA THR A 215 2.72 -9.24 16.31
C THR A 215 2.86 -8.10 15.27
N GLY A 216 3.42 -8.40 14.10
CA GLY A 216 3.65 -7.39 13.05
C GLY A 216 4.87 -6.49 13.23
N ASN A 217 5.75 -6.82 14.19
CA ASN A 217 6.99 -6.10 14.48
C ASN A 217 8.21 -6.65 13.70
N ALA A 218 9.36 -5.97 13.83
CA ALA A 218 10.61 -6.33 13.15
C ALA A 218 11.21 -7.67 13.64
N THR A 219 10.86 -8.13 14.86
CA THR A 219 11.20 -9.47 15.35
C THR A 219 9.97 -10.35 15.53
N HIS A 220 10.19 -11.67 15.47
CA HIS A 220 9.24 -12.72 15.86
C HIS A 220 9.86 -13.63 16.94
N ASP A 221 10.92 -13.16 17.58
CA ASP A 221 11.50 -13.74 18.78
C ASP A 221 10.81 -13.08 19.99
N TYR A 222 10.13 -13.91 20.79
CA TYR A 222 9.41 -13.51 21.99
C TYR A 222 10.00 -14.15 23.25
N SER A 223 11.21 -14.70 23.17
CA SER A 223 11.88 -15.41 24.29
C SER A 223 12.05 -14.54 25.54
N SER A 224 12.27 -13.23 25.38
CA SER A 224 12.31 -12.26 26.49
C SER A 224 10.98 -12.10 27.24
N LEU A 225 9.88 -12.58 26.66
CA LEU A 225 8.54 -12.56 27.27
C LEU A 225 8.21 -13.85 28.05
N ASP A 226 9.10 -14.87 28.04
CA ASP A 226 8.95 -16.15 28.77
C ASP A 226 8.48 -15.96 30.23
N GLY A 227 9.06 -14.98 30.93
CA GLY A 227 8.78 -14.71 32.35
C GLY A 227 7.37 -14.20 32.65
N ILE A 228 6.71 -13.58 31.67
CA ILE A 228 5.40 -12.92 31.85
C ILE A 228 4.27 -13.57 31.04
N ALA A 229 4.59 -14.26 29.94
CA ALA A 229 3.61 -14.71 28.96
C ALA A 229 2.56 -15.70 29.53
N GLU A 230 2.87 -16.47 30.57
CA GLU A 230 1.87 -17.33 31.27
C GLU A 230 0.85 -16.54 32.11
N GLY A 231 1.17 -15.30 32.49
CA GLY A 231 0.30 -14.42 33.29
C GLY A 231 -0.71 -13.62 32.46
N VAL A 232 -0.45 -13.44 31.16
CA VAL A 232 -1.28 -12.65 30.24
C VAL A 232 -2.56 -13.41 29.87
N THR A 233 -3.73 -12.79 30.08
CA THR A 233 -5.04 -13.39 29.74
C THR A 233 -5.32 -13.41 28.23
N ASP A 234 -4.96 -12.33 27.51
CA ASP A 234 -5.24 -12.09 26.09
C ASP A 234 -3.93 -11.77 25.34
N ARG A 235 -3.35 -12.74 24.62
CA ARG A 235 -2.08 -12.55 23.89
C ARG A 235 -2.19 -13.06 22.46
N ASP A 236 -1.39 -12.48 21.57
CA ASP A 236 -1.43 -12.76 20.13
C ASP A 236 -0.26 -13.57 19.58
N PHE A 237 0.65 -13.99 20.46
CA PHE A 237 1.86 -14.71 20.15
C PHE A 237 1.93 -16.07 20.86
N GLU A 238 2.64 -16.99 20.22
CA GLU A 238 2.94 -18.32 20.77
C GLU A 238 4.37 -18.35 21.32
N MET A 239 4.57 -19.02 22.46
CA MET A 239 5.90 -19.26 23.01
C MET A 239 6.53 -20.43 22.26
N LEU A 240 7.26 -20.10 21.19
CA LEU A 240 8.01 -21.06 20.40
C LEU A 240 9.48 -21.07 20.85
N PRO A 241 10.19 -22.20 20.74
CA PRO A 241 11.65 -22.24 20.88
C PRO A 241 12.34 -21.27 19.92
N ASP A 242 13.50 -20.76 20.32
CA ASP A 242 14.31 -19.85 19.50
C ASP A 242 14.57 -20.41 18.10
N ARG A 243 14.52 -19.53 17.09
CA ARG A 243 14.93 -19.85 15.71
C ARG A 243 16.42 -20.26 15.72
N PRO A 244 16.84 -21.31 14.98
CA PRO A 244 18.27 -21.60 14.83
C PRO A 244 19.01 -20.40 14.23
N SER A 245 20.09 -19.97 14.89
CA SER A 245 21.01 -18.98 14.30
C SER A 245 21.94 -19.67 13.31
N PHE A 246 22.40 -18.92 12.32
CA PHE A 246 23.30 -19.41 11.27
C PHE A 246 24.65 -18.70 11.43
N THR A 247 25.75 -19.46 11.42
CA THR A 247 27.12 -18.87 11.50
C THR A 247 27.58 -18.17 10.22
N VAL A 248 26.74 -18.16 9.17
CA VAL A 248 26.97 -17.50 7.89
C VAL A 248 25.62 -16.94 7.42
N ASP A 249 25.55 -15.63 7.16
CA ASP A 249 24.34 -14.97 6.67
C ASP A 249 24.15 -15.09 5.15
N SER A 250 22.97 -14.70 4.67
CA SER A 250 22.62 -14.67 3.25
C SER A 250 23.60 -13.78 2.47
N GLY A 251 23.94 -14.17 1.24
CA GLY A 251 24.84 -13.41 0.37
C GLY A 251 25.72 -14.30 -0.50
N ILE A 252 26.69 -13.70 -1.19
CA ILE A 252 27.69 -14.44 -1.98
C ILE A 252 28.63 -15.25 -1.07
N ILE A 253 28.76 -16.55 -1.34
CA ILE A 253 29.65 -17.44 -0.60
C ILE A 253 30.82 -17.94 -1.45
N ALA A 254 31.94 -18.28 -0.80
CA ALA A 254 32.98 -19.08 -1.42
C ALA A 254 32.54 -20.56 -1.48
N PRO A 255 32.76 -21.29 -2.58
CA PRO A 255 32.48 -22.73 -2.64
C PRO A 255 33.22 -23.50 -1.53
N GLY A 256 32.48 -24.31 -0.78
CA GLY A 256 33.02 -25.05 0.36
C GLY A 256 33.01 -24.30 1.70
N THR A 257 32.31 -23.15 1.79
CA THR A 257 32.06 -22.44 3.05
C THR A 257 31.39 -23.36 4.07
N SER A 258 31.85 -23.36 5.32
CA SER A 258 31.29 -24.22 6.36
C SER A 258 30.19 -23.48 7.13
N LEU A 259 28.96 -23.97 7.05
CA LEU A 259 27.82 -23.50 7.82
C LEU A 259 27.62 -24.38 9.06
N SER A 260 27.49 -23.73 10.20
CA SER A 260 27.01 -24.31 11.45
C SER A 260 25.74 -23.59 11.91
N PHE A 261 24.87 -24.31 12.63
CA PHE A 261 23.72 -23.72 13.33
C PHE A 261 23.95 -23.72 14.84
N GLU A 262 23.40 -22.73 15.53
CA GLU A 262 23.33 -22.69 17.00
C GLU A 262 21.86 -22.51 17.44
N ALA A 263 21.52 -23.00 18.63
CA ALA A 263 20.19 -22.88 19.24
C ALA A 263 20.32 -23.05 20.76
N ALA A 264 19.25 -22.76 21.51
CA ALA A 264 19.23 -22.90 22.96
C ALA A 264 19.66 -24.30 23.46
N ASP A 265 20.30 -24.32 24.63
CA ASP A 265 20.75 -25.56 25.29
C ASP A 265 19.62 -26.60 25.38
N GLY A 266 19.88 -27.80 24.84
CA GLY A 266 18.94 -28.91 24.81
C GLY A 266 18.02 -28.99 23.58
N ALA A 267 18.01 -27.99 22.70
CA ALA A 267 17.26 -28.04 21.45
C ALA A 267 17.92 -28.96 20.41
N GLU A 268 17.10 -29.60 19.57
CA GLU A 268 17.52 -30.36 18.40
C GLU A 268 17.22 -29.56 17.13
N ILE A 269 18.18 -29.47 16.19
CA ILE A 269 18.01 -28.67 14.96
C ILE A 269 17.74 -29.59 13.76
N PHE A 270 16.78 -29.23 12.93
CA PHE A 270 16.41 -29.93 11.69
C PHE A 270 16.39 -28.97 10.51
N TYR A 271 16.85 -29.41 9.35
CA TYR A 271 16.99 -28.54 8.17
C TYR A 271 16.67 -29.23 6.84
N THR A 272 16.40 -28.40 5.84
CA THR A 272 16.14 -28.75 4.42
C THR A 272 17.00 -27.89 3.50
N THR A 273 17.24 -28.37 2.26
CA THR A 273 18.07 -27.68 1.25
C THR A 273 17.39 -27.53 -0.11
N ASP A 274 16.13 -27.97 -0.24
CA ASP A 274 15.29 -27.90 -1.45
C ASP A 274 14.21 -26.80 -1.38
N GLY A 275 14.19 -26.08 -0.27
CA GLY A 275 13.20 -25.04 0.05
C GLY A 275 11.92 -25.57 0.70
N SER A 276 11.76 -26.88 0.94
CA SER A 276 10.64 -27.41 1.74
C SER A 276 10.68 -26.91 3.19
N ASP A 277 9.52 -26.84 3.85
CA ASP A 277 9.46 -26.52 5.29
C ASP A 277 10.06 -27.70 6.10
N PRO A 278 11.14 -27.50 6.88
CA PRO A 278 11.70 -28.57 7.71
C PRO A 278 10.75 -28.98 8.85
N THR A 279 10.72 -30.27 9.15
CA THR A 279 9.98 -30.89 10.27
C THR A 279 10.93 -31.72 11.15
N PRO A 280 10.49 -32.23 12.32
CA PRO A 280 11.28 -33.17 13.13
C PRO A 280 11.65 -34.49 12.42
N GLU A 281 11.08 -34.76 11.23
CA GLU A 281 11.41 -35.88 10.36
C GLU A 281 12.44 -35.54 9.26
N SER A 282 12.79 -34.24 9.09
CA SER A 282 13.78 -33.76 8.13
C SER A 282 15.22 -34.07 8.56
N THR A 283 16.22 -33.53 7.84
CA THR A 283 17.63 -33.82 8.14
C THR A 283 18.02 -33.22 9.48
N ARG A 284 18.21 -34.07 10.49
CA ARG A 284 18.76 -33.66 11.79
C ARG A 284 20.20 -33.14 11.63
N TYR A 285 20.47 -31.97 12.15
CA TYR A 285 21.82 -31.41 12.23
C TYR A 285 22.69 -32.19 13.23
N MET A 286 23.88 -32.58 12.80
CA MET A 286 24.83 -33.41 13.57
C MET A 286 26.25 -32.81 13.62
N GLY A 287 26.45 -31.62 13.05
CA GLY A 287 27.76 -30.96 12.90
C GLY A 287 27.85 -30.22 11.56
N PRO A 288 28.87 -29.36 11.38
CA PRO A 288 28.91 -28.36 10.31
C PRO A 288 28.72 -28.95 8.91
N ILE A 289 27.94 -28.26 8.08
CA ILE A 289 27.66 -28.63 6.68
C ILE A 289 28.50 -27.78 5.72
N THR A 290 28.88 -28.37 4.60
CA THR A 290 29.66 -27.69 3.56
C THR A 290 28.71 -27.10 2.52
N LEU A 291 28.73 -25.77 2.35
CA LEU A 291 27.96 -25.07 1.33
C LEU A 291 28.62 -25.23 -0.04
N ASP A 292 28.17 -26.23 -0.78
CA ASP A 292 28.45 -26.45 -2.20
C ASP A 292 27.27 -27.17 -2.88
N THR A 293 27.33 -27.30 -4.21
CA THR A 293 26.25 -27.87 -5.06
C THR A 293 25.98 -29.37 -4.81
N SER A 294 26.75 -30.05 -3.96
CA SER A 294 26.41 -31.41 -3.54
C SER A 294 25.25 -31.47 -2.54
N LEU A 295 24.98 -30.39 -1.79
CA LEU A 295 23.83 -30.27 -0.88
C LEU A 295 22.47 -30.36 -1.58
N THR A 296 22.45 -30.08 -2.88
CA THR A 296 21.25 -29.89 -3.70
C THR A 296 21.24 -30.78 -4.94
N ALA A 297 22.28 -31.60 -5.14
CA ALA A 297 22.47 -32.41 -6.35
C ALA A 297 21.35 -33.45 -6.60
N ASN A 298 20.57 -33.81 -5.58
CA ASN A 298 19.41 -34.72 -5.69
C ASN A 298 18.06 -33.99 -5.66
N ASN A 299 18.05 -32.67 -5.53
CA ASN A 299 16.82 -31.90 -5.41
C ASN A 299 16.10 -31.86 -6.77
N PRO A 300 14.76 -31.89 -6.79
CA PRO A 300 14.01 -31.71 -8.02
C PRO A 300 14.34 -30.35 -8.65
N VAL A 301 14.21 -30.29 -9.97
CA VAL A 301 14.31 -29.03 -10.72
C VAL A 301 12.91 -28.47 -10.88
N LEU A 302 12.60 -27.39 -10.17
CA LEU A 302 11.27 -26.80 -10.05
C LEU A 302 10.70 -26.38 -11.40
N SER A 303 11.52 -25.81 -12.29
CA SER A 303 11.09 -25.42 -13.64
C SER A 303 10.72 -26.59 -14.56
N ASN A 304 11.07 -27.82 -14.21
CA ASN A 304 10.67 -28.99 -15.00
C ASN A 304 9.20 -29.38 -14.70
N ASN A 305 8.55 -28.76 -13.70
CA ASN A 305 7.13 -28.91 -13.43
C ASN A 305 6.26 -28.20 -14.49
N ARG A 306 5.00 -28.63 -14.58
CA ARG A 306 4.01 -28.08 -15.49
C ARG A 306 3.49 -26.73 -14.97
N MET A 307 3.84 -25.66 -15.68
CA MET A 307 3.49 -24.27 -15.32
C MET A 307 2.45 -23.62 -16.25
N ALA A 308 2.14 -24.24 -17.39
CA ALA A 308 1.16 -23.71 -18.36
C ALA A 308 0.45 -24.88 -19.05
N THR A 309 -0.76 -24.65 -19.57
CA THR A 309 -1.57 -25.67 -20.29
C THR A 309 -1.14 -25.89 -21.74
N ASN A 310 -0.52 -24.87 -22.34
CA ASN A 310 -0.23 -24.76 -23.77
C ASN A 310 1.28 -24.83 -24.11
N ARG A 311 2.15 -24.95 -23.10
CA ARG A 311 3.61 -24.94 -23.24
C ARG A 311 4.22 -26.14 -22.53
N THR A 312 4.99 -26.95 -23.26
CA THR A 312 5.81 -28.01 -22.66
C THR A 312 6.78 -27.41 -21.64
N PRO A 313 6.93 -27.99 -20.43
CA PRO A 313 7.94 -27.55 -19.48
C PRO A 313 9.34 -27.56 -20.11
N PRO A 314 10.20 -26.60 -19.79
CA PRO A 314 11.61 -26.72 -20.14
C PRO A 314 12.21 -27.93 -19.40
N THR A 315 13.34 -28.44 -19.90
CA THR A 315 14.06 -29.53 -19.26
C THR A 315 15.48 -29.07 -18.95
N PHE A 316 15.73 -28.81 -17.66
CA PHE A 316 17.05 -28.43 -17.16
C PHE A 316 17.64 -29.52 -16.27
N GLU A 317 18.95 -29.66 -16.35
CA GLU A 317 19.78 -30.31 -15.33
C GLU A 317 19.96 -29.37 -14.13
N ARG A 318 20.06 -29.88 -12.89
CA ARG A 318 20.13 -29.07 -11.66
C ARG A 318 21.17 -27.94 -11.75
N GLY A 319 22.41 -28.29 -12.07
CA GLY A 319 23.52 -27.33 -12.16
C GLY A 319 23.42 -26.30 -13.31
N ALA A 320 22.46 -26.44 -14.23
CA ALA A 320 22.19 -25.40 -15.23
C ALA A 320 21.21 -24.34 -14.70
N ALA A 321 20.25 -24.73 -13.87
CA ALA A 321 19.22 -23.85 -13.28
C ALA A 321 19.65 -23.22 -11.95
N GLU A 322 20.42 -23.94 -11.14
CA GLU A 322 20.85 -23.52 -9.80
C GLU A 322 21.80 -22.31 -9.82
N ARG A 323 21.52 -21.31 -8.99
CA ARG A 323 22.37 -20.13 -8.75
C ARG A 323 22.54 -19.77 -7.27
N ALA A 324 21.72 -20.35 -6.39
CA ALA A 324 21.90 -20.23 -4.95
C ALA A 324 21.60 -21.55 -4.24
N LEU A 325 22.17 -21.72 -3.06
CA LEU A 325 21.78 -22.73 -2.09
C LEU A 325 20.80 -22.07 -1.11
N VAL A 326 19.63 -22.67 -0.94
CA VAL A 326 18.67 -22.26 0.09
C VAL A 326 18.77 -23.24 1.24
N VAL A 327 18.86 -22.75 2.46
CA VAL A 327 18.87 -23.58 3.68
C VAL A 327 17.78 -23.05 4.60
N ARG A 328 16.88 -23.94 5.02
CA ARG A 328 15.80 -23.63 5.97
C ARG A 328 15.95 -24.53 7.19
N ALA A 329 15.79 -23.98 8.38
CA ALA A 329 15.99 -24.70 9.63
C ALA A 329 14.94 -24.34 10.69
N ILE A 330 14.70 -25.31 11.59
CA ILE A 330 13.92 -25.17 12.82
C ILE A 330 14.72 -25.76 14.00
N SER A 331 14.45 -25.26 15.20
CA SER A 331 14.84 -25.90 16.45
C SER A 331 13.61 -26.61 17.06
N VAL A 332 13.85 -27.69 17.79
CA VAL A 332 12.82 -28.46 18.50
C VAL A 332 13.26 -28.63 19.94
N LYS A 333 12.44 -28.18 20.89
CA LYS A 333 12.74 -28.22 22.33
C LYS A 333 11.48 -28.60 23.09
N ASP A 334 11.59 -29.59 23.97
CA ASP A 334 10.49 -30.13 24.78
C ASP A 334 9.21 -30.54 24.00
N GLY A 335 9.35 -30.80 22.69
CA GLY A 335 8.26 -31.17 21.78
C GLY A 335 7.59 -30.00 21.05
N ALA A 336 7.96 -28.75 21.37
CA ALA A 336 7.61 -27.57 20.58
C ALA A 336 8.64 -27.34 19.47
N THR A 337 8.23 -26.63 18.40
CA THR A 337 9.06 -26.33 17.21
C THR A 337 9.18 -24.81 17.05
N SER A 338 10.36 -24.31 16.71
CA SER A 338 10.59 -22.88 16.46
C SER A 338 9.84 -22.38 15.24
N ALA A 339 9.73 -21.05 15.11
CA ALA A 339 9.50 -20.44 13.81
C ALA A 339 10.63 -20.79 12.81
N LEU A 340 10.36 -20.64 11.52
CA LEU A 340 11.29 -20.97 10.44
C LEU A 340 12.44 -19.97 10.36
N ALA A 341 13.66 -20.46 10.13
CA ALA A 341 14.80 -19.62 9.79
C ALA A 341 15.30 -19.99 8.39
N THR A 342 15.39 -19.00 7.51
CA THR A 342 15.80 -19.15 6.10
C THR A 342 17.08 -18.36 5.83
N ARG A 343 17.95 -18.92 4.97
CA ARG A 343 19.09 -18.23 4.37
C ARG A 343 19.26 -18.61 2.91
N THR A 344 19.57 -17.63 2.07
CA THR A 344 19.91 -17.80 0.65
C THR A 344 21.40 -17.49 0.43
N TYR A 345 22.17 -18.48 -0.03
CA TYR A 345 23.59 -18.35 -0.33
C TYR A 345 23.84 -18.36 -1.84
N LEU A 346 24.27 -17.23 -2.39
CA LEU A 346 24.50 -17.05 -3.81
C LEU A 346 25.82 -17.74 -4.22
N LEU A 347 25.73 -18.64 -5.21
CA LEU A 347 26.85 -19.44 -5.70
C LEU A 347 27.64 -18.75 -6.82
N ASP A 348 27.01 -17.76 -7.46
CA ASP A 348 27.46 -17.18 -8.72
C ASP A 348 27.43 -15.65 -8.63
N SER A 349 28.61 -15.04 -8.56
CA SER A 349 28.77 -13.58 -8.64
C SER A 349 28.35 -13.02 -10.00
N ASP A 350 28.30 -13.85 -11.05
CA ASP A 350 27.95 -13.39 -12.39
C ASP A 350 26.47 -12.98 -12.50
N LEU A 351 25.62 -13.31 -11.51
CA LEU A 351 24.29 -12.71 -11.36
C LEU A 351 24.36 -11.18 -11.37
N PHE A 352 25.32 -10.59 -10.67
CA PHE A 352 25.46 -9.14 -10.51
C PHE A 352 26.23 -8.46 -11.65
N THR A 353 26.65 -9.17 -12.70
CA THR A 353 27.29 -8.54 -13.88
C THR A 353 26.36 -7.60 -14.65
N SER A 354 25.05 -7.73 -14.47
CA SER A 354 24.02 -6.83 -14.99
C SER A 354 23.77 -5.61 -14.07
N ASN A 355 24.41 -5.56 -12.90
CA ASN A 355 24.13 -4.64 -11.79
C ASN A 355 22.66 -4.65 -11.30
N LEU A 356 21.87 -5.63 -11.71
CA LEU A 356 20.49 -5.78 -11.23
C LEU A 356 20.49 -6.37 -9.82
N PRO A 357 19.55 -5.94 -8.96
CA PRO A 357 19.30 -6.61 -7.70
C PRO A 357 18.73 -8.02 -7.93
N VAL A 358 18.84 -8.85 -6.90
CA VAL A 358 18.32 -10.22 -6.89
C VAL A 358 17.25 -10.34 -5.82
N VAL A 359 16.07 -10.81 -6.20
CA VAL A 359 15.01 -11.27 -5.29
C VAL A 359 15.08 -12.80 -5.22
N SER A 360 15.34 -13.36 -4.04
CA SER A 360 15.19 -14.80 -3.79
C SER A 360 13.86 -15.06 -3.09
N LEU A 361 13.00 -15.83 -3.73
CA LEU A 361 11.78 -16.37 -3.12
C LEU A 361 12.02 -17.82 -2.69
N THR A 362 11.86 -18.08 -1.40
CA THR A 362 11.96 -19.42 -0.82
C THR A 362 10.61 -19.86 -0.28
N THR A 363 10.09 -21.00 -0.74
CA THR A 363 8.82 -21.56 -0.26
C THR A 363 8.78 -23.07 -0.48
N ASP A 364 7.91 -23.78 0.25
CA ASP A 364 7.68 -25.19 -0.03
C ASP A 364 7.20 -25.39 -1.48
N ALA A 365 7.79 -26.36 -2.19
CA ALA A 365 7.47 -26.62 -3.58
C ALA A 365 5.98 -26.97 -3.80
N ALA A 366 5.29 -27.50 -2.78
CA ALA A 366 3.85 -27.73 -2.82
C ALA A 366 3.04 -26.43 -2.99
N ASN A 367 3.46 -25.32 -2.37
CA ASN A 367 2.82 -24.01 -2.53
C ASN A 367 2.80 -23.52 -3.99
N LEU A 368 3.76 -23.98 -4.80
CA LEU A 368 3.88 -23.64 -6.21
C LEU A 368 3.28 -24.71 -7.13
N PHE A 369 3.48 -26.00 -6.86
CA PHE A 369 3.25 -27.07 -7.84
C PHE A 369 2.31 -28.21 -7.41
N ASP A 370 1.80 -28.22 -6.17
CA ASP A 370 0.78 -29.19 -5.75
C ASP A 370 -0.51 -29.05 -6.59
N GLU A 371 -1.12 -30.17 -6.99
CA GLU A 371 -2.28 -30.17 -7.89
C GLU A 371 -3.50 -29.43 -7.32
N ARG A 372 -3.62 -29.33 -5.98
CA ARG A 372 -4.76 -28.71 -5.28
C ARG A 372 -4.47 -27.30 -4.77
N ILE A 373 -3.27 -27.03 -4.25
CA ILE A 373 -2.93 -25.72 -3.65
C ILE A 373 -1.87 -24.93 -4.42
N GLY A 374 -1.13 -25.57 -5.34
CA GLY A 374 -0.01 -24.97 -6.04
C GLY A 374 -0.44 -23.82 -6.94
N ILE A 375 0.10 -22.62 -6.70
CA ILE A 375 -0.30 -21.40 -7.43
C ILE A 375 0.33 -21.26 -8.82
N TYR A 376 1.38 -22.01 -9.11
CA TYR A 376 2.15 -21.95 -10.37
C TYR A 376 1.75 -23.03 -11.38
N THR A 377 1.06 -24.08 -10.91
CA THR A 377 0.55 -25.20 -11.73
C THR A 377 -0.85 -24.90 -12.29
N PRO A 378 -1.23 -25.49 -13.44
CA PRO A 378 -2.63 -25.51 -13.88
C PRO A 378 -3.56 -26.38 -13.00
N GLY A 379 -3.03 -27.22 -12.11
CA GLY A 379 -3.82 -28.22 -11.35
C GLY A 379 -4.29 -29.39 -12.24
N ASP A 380 -5.42 -30.02 -11.90
CA ASP A 380 -6.06 -31.14 -12.65
C ASP A 380 -6.73 -30.68 -13.98
N VAL A 381 -6.11 -29.72 -14.66
CA VAL A 381 -6.55 -29.14 -15.92
C VAL A 381 -5.77 -29.79 -17.07
N PRO A 382 -6.40 -30.59 -17.95
CA PRO A 382 -5.72 -31.20 -19.10
C PRO A 382 -5.02 -30.21 -20.03
N ASP A 383 -4.01 -30.68 -20.77
CA ASP A 383 -3.31 -29.91 -21.79
C ASP A 383 -4.25 -29.42 -22.89
N GLY A 384 -4.00 -28.21 -23.40
CA GLY A 384 -4.87 -27.53 -24.33
C GLY A 384 -4.36 -26.14 -24.70
N PRO A 385 -5.15 -25.35 -25.44
CA PRO A 385 -4.86 -23.92 -25.60
C PRO A 385 -4.84 -23.20 -24.24
N LEU A 386 -4.35 -21.97 -24.24
CA LEU A 386 -4.52 -21.11 -23.08
C LEU A 386 -5.99 -20.69 -22.99
N GLU A 387 -6.63 -20.99 -21.87
CA GLU A 387 -8.01 -20.61 -21.57
C GLU A 387 -7.98 -19.67 -20.36
N ILE A 388 -8.46 -18.43 -20.53
CA ILE A 388 -8.52 -17.44 -19.45
C ILE A 388 -9.50 -17.94 -18.37
N GLY A 389 -9.12 -17.79 -17.10
CA GLY A 389 -9.97 -18.15 -15.96
C GLY A 389 -9.97 -19.64 -15.60
N ARG A 390 -8.98 -20.43 -16.06
CA ARG A 390 -8.95 -21.89 -15.84
C ARG A 390 -7.63 -22.44 -15.29
N GLY A 391 -7.71 -23.08 -14.12
CA GLY A 391 -6.59 -23.73 -13.44
C GLY A 391 -6.04 -22.88 -12.29
N ASN A 392 -5.31 -23.50 -11.37
CA ASN A 392 -4.96 -22.89 -10.06
C ASN A 392 -4.31 -21.50 -10.18
N PHE A 393 -3.48 -21.27 -11.21
CA PHE A 393 -2.87 -19.95 -11.44
C PHE A 393 -3.86 -18.81 -11.72
N PHE A 394 -5.11 -19.08 -12.08
CA PHE A 394 -6.18 -18.07 -12.27
C PHE A 394 -6.96 -17.74 -10.99
N GLU A 395 -6.82 -18.52 -9.92
CA GLU A 395 -7.61 -18.39 -8.70
C GLU A 395 -7.22 -17.17 -7.85
N THR A 396 -8.16 -16.61 -7.08
CA THR A 396 -8.01 -15.30 -6.42
C THR A 396 -8.44 -15.30 -4.95
N GLY A 397 -8.13 -14.22 -4.23
CA GLY A 397 -8.47 -14.06 -2.81
C GLY A 397 -7.40 -14.58 -1.83
N ARG A 398 -7.68 -14.44 -0.52
CA ARG A 398 -6.76 -14.81 0.58
C ARG A 398 -6.38 -16.29 0.54
N GLU A 399 -7.36 -17.15 0.23
CA GLU A 399 -7.22 -18.62 0.11
C GLU A 399 -6.18 -19.09 -0.94
N TRP A 400 -5.75 -18.20 -1.84
CA TRP A 400 -4.78 -18.47 -2.89
C TRP A 400 -3.45 -17.71 -2.72
N GLU A 401 -3.26 -17.05 -1.59
CA GLU A 401 -1.96 -16.54 -1.13
C GLU A 401 -1.17 -17.69 -0.47
N ARG A 402 0.16 -17.70 -0.61
CA ARG A 402 1.04 -18.75 -0.04
C ARG A 402 2.17 -18.13 0.74
N PRO A 403 2.61 -18.74 1.86
CA PRO A 403 3.77 -18.25 2.61
C PRO A 403 5.04 -18.44 1.78
N ALA A 404 5.95 -17.47 1.86
CA ALA A 404 7.30 -17.54 1.33
C ALA A 404 8.24 -16.69 2.20
N HIS A 405 9.54 -16.91 2.06
CA HIS A 405 10.57 -16.00 2.53
C HIS A 405 11.14 -15.23 1.33
N LEU A 406 11.34 -13.93 1.51
CA LEU A 406 12.00 -13.02 0.57
C LEU A 406 13.38 -12.67 1.12
N ASP A 407 14.45 -12.99 0.41
CA ASP A 407 15.75 -12.30 0.55
C ASP A 407 15.91 -11.32 -0.63
N TYR A 408 16.41 -10.11 -0.39
CA TYR A 408 16.73 -9.11 -1.41
C TYR A 408 18.21 -8.71 -1.35
N PHE A 409 18.87 -8.70 -2.52
CA PHE A 409 20.31 -8.51 -2.63
C PHE A 409 20.69 -7.41 -3.62
N GLU A 410 21.66 -6.59 -3.22
CA GLU A 410 22.23 -5.52 -4.04
C GLU A 410 23.76 -5.67 -4.08
N GLY A 411 24.35 -5.67 -5.27
CA GLY A 411 25.80 -5.85 -5.44
C GLY A 411 26.40 -7.17 -4.90
N GLY A 412 25.56 -8.12 -4.45
CA GLY A 412 25.97 -9.35 -3.78
C GLY A 412 25.78 -9.36 -2.25
N GLU A 413 25.44 -8.22 -1.65
CA GLU A 413 25.15 -8.08 -0.22
C GLU A 413 23.66 -8.29 0.04
N HIS A 414 23.31 -8.94 1.16
CA HIS A 414 21.92 -9.09 1.61
C HIS A 414 21.51 -7.81 2.34
N VAL A 415 20.56 -7.06 1.76
CA VAL A 415 20.18 -5.73 2.27
C VAL A 415 18.78 -5.69 2.91
N PHE A 416 17.92 -6.66 2.59
CA PHE A 416 16.58 -6.78 3.16
C PHE A 416 16.10 -8.23 3.10
N GLY A 417 15.37 -8.70 4.12
CA GLY A 417 14.74 -10.01 4.08
C GLY A 417 13.58 -10.17 5.06
N GLN A 418 12.51 -10.84 4.63
CA GLN A 418 11.26 -10.94 5.39
C GLN A 418 10.44 -12.20 5.02
N ASP A 419 9.70 -12.74 5.98
CA ASP A 419 8.62 -13.71 5.75
C ASP A 419 7.36 -12.98 5.20
N ILE A 420 6.80 -13.48 4.08
CA ILE A 420 5.79 -12.80 3.24
C ILE A 420 4.71 -13.75 2.71
N GLY A 421 3.63 -13.17 2.17
CA GLY A 421 2.68 -13.86 1.30
C GLY A 421 3.01 -13.64 -0.18
N ILE A 422 2.78 -14.65 -1.03
CA ILE A 422 2.86 -14.55 -2.49
C ILE A 422 1.58 -15.03 -3.19
N ARG A 423 1.16 -14.34 -4.25
CA ARG A 423 0.02 -14.75 -5.11
C ARG A 423 0.24 -14.38 -6.57
N ILE A 424 -0.31 -15.17 -7.50
CA ILE A 424 -0.27 -14.84 -8.94
C ILE A 424 -1.01 -13.51 -9.21
N HIS A 425 -0.47 -12.72 -10.14
CA HIS A 425 -1.05 -11.48 -10.65
C HIS A 425 -1.23 -11.48 -12.18
N GLY A 426 -2.10 -10.60 -12.66
CA GLY A 426 -2.43 -10.37 -14.07
C GLY A 426 -3.81 -10.89 -14.46
N GLY A 427 -4.16 -10.75 -15.75
CA GLY A 427 -5.30 -11.39 -16.40
C GLY A 427 -4.83 -12.55 -17.30
N PHE A 428 -4.65 -12.28 -18.60
CA PHE A 428 -4.12 -13.24 -19.57
C PHE A 428 -2.75 -13.82 -19.17
N SER A 429 -1.83 -12.97 -18.67
CA SER A 429 -0.45 -13.32 -18.35
C SER A 429 -0.29 -14.40 -17.28
N ARG A 430 -1.34 -14.67 -16.48
CA ARG A 430 -1.40 -15.78 -15.51
C ARG A 430 -1.24 -17.15 -16.17
N GLY A 431 -1.55 -17.28 -17.45
CA GLY A 431 -1.35 -18.53 -18.18
C GLY A 431 0.08 -18.75 -18.69
N LEU A 432 0.94 -17.74 -18.68
CA LEU A 432 2.32 -17.81 -19.17
C LEU A 432 3.20 -18.61 -18.20
N ALA A 433 4.28 -19.23 -18.70
CA ALA A 433 5.09 -20.14 -17.89
C ALA A 433 5.82 -19.41 -16.74
N GLN A 434 6.46 -18.27 -17.03
CA GLN A 434 6.89 -17.30 -16.01
C GLN A 434 5.66 -16.46 -15.61
N LYS A 435 5.30 -16.40 -14.32
CA LYS A 435 4.13 -15.65 -13.82
C LYS A 435 4.57 -14.31 -13.23
N SER A 436 3.64 -13.35 -13.19
CA SER A 436 3.73 -12.23 -12.26
C SER A 436 3.32 -12.65 -10.84
N LEU A 437 3.98 -12.12 -9.81
CA LEU A 437 3.72 -12.39 -8.39
C LEU A 437 3.51 -11.10 -7.61
N ARG A 438 2.36 -10.95 -6.96
CA ARG A 438 2.18 -9.99 -5.86
C ARG A 438 2.86 -10.54 -4.61
N LEU A 439 3.65 -9.70 -3.95
CA LEU A 439 4.27 -9.92 -2.65
C LEU A 439 3.46 -9.15 -1.60
N TYR A 440 3.26 -9.74 -0.42
CA TYR A 440 2.43 -9.19 0.65
C TYR A 440 3.19 -9.19 1.99
N ALA A 441 3.44 -8.02 2.55
CA ALA A 441 3.81 -7.86 3.95
C ALA A 441 2.54 -7.95 4.81
N ARG A 442 2.57 -8.75 5.89
CA ARG A 442 1.45 -8.99 6.81
C ARG A 442 1.95 -9.51 8.15
N SER A 443 1.30 -9.08 9.22
CA SER A 443 1.53 -9.56 10.60
C SER A 443 1.27 -11.06 10.84
N GLU A 444 0.61 -11.75 9.91
CA GLU A 444 0.46 -13.22 9.92
C GLU A 444 1.75 -13.96 9.51
N TYR A 445 2.62 -13.32 8.71
CA TYR A 445 3.87 -13.93 8.23
C TYR A 445 5.11 -13.35 8.91
N GLY A 446 5.10 -12.05 9.16
CA GLY A 446 6.29 -11.28 9.50
C GLY A 446 5.92 -9.87 9.91
N GLN A 447 6.74 -8.90 9.51
CA GLN A 447 6.41 -7.49 9.64
C GLN A 447 5.20 -7.14 8.75
N SER A 448 4.33 -6.24 9.20
CA SER A 448 3.09 -5.90 8.47
C SER A 448 3.30 -5.02 7.25
N ARG A 449 4.47 -4.37 7.15
CA ARG A 449 4.94 -3.54 6.04
C ARG A 449 6.36 -3.98 5.67
N PHE A 450 6.76 -3.76 4.42
CA PHE A 450 8.16 -3.79 3.99
C PHE A 450 8.82 -2.46 4.35
N TYR A 451 10.06 -2.51 4.86
CA TYR A 451 10.84 -1.31 5.23
C TYR A 451 12.18 -1.27 4.50
N HIS A 452 12.14 -0.88 3.21
CA HIS A 452 13.32 -0.80 2.34
C HIS A 452 13.02 0.05 1.07
N PRO A 453 13.93 0.94 0.64
CA PRO A 453 13.76 1.72 -0.60
C PRO A 453 14.05 0.88 -1.84
N PHE A 454 13.03 0.23 -2.40
CA PHE A 454 13.17 -0.68 -3.56
C PHE A 454 13.36 0.01 -4.91
N PHE A 455 13.09 1.31 -5.02
CA PHE A 455 12.94 2.02 -6.29
C PHE A 455 13.95 3.18 -6.41
N PRO A 456 14.90 3.15 -7.37
CA PRO A 456 15.91 4.20 -7.48
C PRO A 456 15.31 5.58 -7.79
N GLY A 457 15.60 6.55 -6.91
CA GLY A 457 15.12 7.93 -7.07
C GLY A 457 13.79 8.21 -6.36
N ASN A 458 13.17 7.20 -5.76
CA ASN A 458 12.08 7.34 -4.81
C ASN A 458 12.64 7.11 -3.40
N ASP A 459 12.41 8.06 -2.48
CA ASP A 459 12.86 8.00 -1.09
C ASP A 459 11.87 7.22 -0.19
N GLU A 460 10.73 6.76 -0.72
CA GLU A 460 9.77 5.93 0.01
C GLU A 460 10.39 4.61 0.45
N THR A 461 10.17 4.28 1.73
CA THR A 461 10.70 3.07 2.36
C THR A 461 9.63 2.09 2.81
N GLU A 462 8.37 2.52 2.91
CA GLU A 462 7.27 1.74 3.47
C GLU A 462 6.36 1.22 2.35
N PHE A 463 6.16 -0.11 2.26
CA PHE A 463 5.29 -0.73 1.25
C PHE A 463 4.54 -1.93 1.81
N ASN A 464 3.28 -2.13 1.46
CA ASN A 464 2.52 -3.33 1.88
C ASN A 464 2.57 -4.43 0.83
N ARG A 465 2.55 -3.98 -0.43
CA ARG A 465 2.36 -4.79 -1.62
C ARG A 465 3.37 -4.34 -2.66
N LEU A 466 4.12 -5.31 -3.15
CA LEU A 466 5.01 -5.14 -4.29
C LEU A 466 4.62 -6.14 -5.38
N LEU A 467 4.98 -5.85 -6.62
CA LEU A 467 4.68 -6.71 -7.75
C LEU A 467 5.96 -7.08 -8.49
N LEU A 468 6.30 -8.37 -8.52
CA LEU A 468 7.24 -8.92 -9.50
C LEU A 468 6.46 -9.15 -10.81
N ARG A 469 6.52 -8.22 -11.75
CA ARG A 469 5.82 -8.28 -13.04
C ARG A 469 6.69 -8.98 -14.10
N ASN A 470 6.14 -10.01 -14.76
CA ASN A 470 6.79 -10.74 -15.86
C ASN A 470 6.73 -10.02 -17.23
N ALA A 471 6.52 -8.70 -17.24
CA ALA A 471 6.16 -7.88 -18.40
C ALA A 471 4.81 -8.17 -19.10
N GLY A 472 3.96 -9.03 -18.53
CA GLY A 472 2.57 -9.20 -18.99
C GLY A 472 2.45 -9.78 -20.41
N ASN A 473 1.79 -9.08 -21.32
CA ASN A 473 1.70 -9.45 -22.74
C ASN A 473 3.03 -9.25 -23.48
N ASP A 474 3.86 -8.28 -23.06
CA ASP A 474 5.20 -8.02 -23.61
C ASP A 474 6.25 -9.06 -23.14
N TRP A 475 5.83 -10.12 -22.42
CA TRP A 475 6.71 -11.24 -22.03
C TRP A 475 7.40 -11.93 -23.22
N GLN A 476 6.80 -11.89 -24.41
CA GLN A 476 7.39 -12.45 -25.64
C GLN A 476 8.01 -11.39 -26.56
N GLY A 477 7.95 -10.11 -26.18
CA GLY A 477 8.46 -8.97 -26.94
C GLY A 477 9.71 -8.37 -26.30
N ALA A 478 9.67 -7.08 -25.96
CA ALA A 478 10.81 -6.34 -25.41
C ALA A 478 10.99 -6.55 -23.89
N MET A 479 9.98 -7.07 -23.18
CA MET A 479 9.90 -7.18 -21.72
C MET A 479 10.03 -5.87 -20.91
N LEU A 480 10.04 -4.71 -21.58
CA LEU A 480 10.27 -3.41 -20.97
C LEU A 480 9.28 -2.32 -21.43
N ARG A 481 8.35 -2.61 -22.36
CA ARG A 481 7.44 -1.61 -22.95
C ARG A 481 6.71 -0.79 -21.89
N ASP A 482 6.10 -1.48 -20.94
CA ASP A 482 5.37 -0.91 -19.81
C ASP A 482 6.26 -0.04 -18.92
N ALA A 483 7.52 -0.45 -18.66
CA ALA A 483 8.46 0.31 -17.84
C ALA A 483 8.90 1.61 -18.54
N PHE A 484 9.35 1.47 -19.79
CA PHE A 484 9.74 2.59 -20.64
C PHE A 484 8.61 3.61 -20.82
N MET A 485 7.36 3.17 -20.91
CA MET A 485 6.23 4.10 -21.00
C MET A 485 5.88 4.78 -19.67
N GLN A 486 5.99 4.10 -18.52
CA GLN A 486 5.81 4.75 -17.21
C GLN A 486 6.88 5.83 -16.98
N GLU A 487 8.13 5.57 -17.36
CA GLU A 487 9.24 6.54 -17.29
C GLU A 487 9.01 7.85 -18.06
N LEU A 488 8.13 7.87 -19.06
CA LEU A 488 7.79 9.10 -19.81
C LEU A 488 6.72 9.95 -19.09
N LEU A 489 6.13 9.46 -17.99
CA LEU A 489 5.18 10.19 -17.14
C LEU A 489 5.87 10.89 -15.96
N SER A 490 7.08 10.49 -15.58
CA SER A 490 7.69 10.85 -14.28
C SER A 490 7.92 12.35 -14.05
N GLU A 491 7.84 13.19 -15.08
CA GLU A 491 7.96 14.66 -15.00
C GLU A 491 6.59 15.38 -14.96
N ARG A 492 5.47 14.66 -14.72
CA ARG A 492 4.10 15.17 -14.82
C ARG A 492 3.21 14.84 -13.60
N PRO A 493 2.10 15.57 -13.35
CA PRO A 493 1.20 15.35 -12.22
C PRO A 493 0.22 14.17 -12.43
N LEU A 494 0.63 13.15 -13.19
CA LEU A 494 -0.17 11.96 -13.48
C LEU A 494 0.47 10.75 -12.79
N ASP A 495 -0.34 9.93 -12.13
CA ASP A 495 0.15 8.71 -11.47
C ASP A 495 0.82 7.75 -12.45
N PHE A 496 2.05 7.38 -12.09
CA PHE A 496 2.87 6.33 -12.69
C PHE A 496 3.29 5.32 -11.62
N GLN A 497 3.75 4.14 -12.05
CA GLN A 497 4.23 3.08 -11.16
C GLN A 497 5.75 3.01 -11.21
N ASP A 498 6.42 3.25 -10.10
CA ASP A 498 7.87 3.08 -9.98
C ASP A 498 8.30 1.64 -10.23
N TYR A 499 9.58 1.47 -10.58
CA TYR A 499 10.11 0.16 -10.91
C TYR A 499 11.60 -0.05 -10.73
N GLN A 500 11.94 -1.32 -10.60
CA GLN A 500 13.31 -1.82 -10.59
C GLN A 500 13.37 -3.12 -11.41
N PRO A 501 14.16 -3.22 -12.49
CA PRO A 501 14.41 -4.49 -13.16
C PRO A 501 15.22 -5.41 -12.22
N THR A 502 14.78 -6.65 -12.05
CA THR A 502 15.23 -7.51 -10.95
C THR A 502 15.36 -8.96 -11.42
N ILE A 503 16.44 -9.63 -11.02
CA ILE A 503 16.61 -11.07 -11.23
C ILE A 503 15.85 -11.80 -10.12
N VAL A 504 14.93 -12.70 -10.48
CA VAL A 504 14.22 -13.53 -9.50
C VAL A 504 14.87 -14.91 -9.42
N LEU A 505 15.07 -15.40 -8.20
CA LEU A 505 15.37 -16.80 -7.88
C LEU A 505 14.15 -17.43 -7.18
N VAL A 506 13.91 -18.73 -7.41
CA VAL A 506 12.90 -19.53 -6.69
C VAL A 506 13.55 -20.79 -6.16
N ASN A 507 13.59 -20.95 -4.83
CA ASN A 507 14.36 -21.98 -4.11
C ASN A 507 15.80 -22.17 -4.65
N GLY A 508 16.44 -21.06 -4.99
CA GLY A 508 17.80 -21.00 -5.53
C GLY A 508 17.97 -21.33 -7.02
N GLU A 509 16.90 -21.62 -7.76
CA GLU A 509 16.94 -21.65 -9.23
C GLU A 509 16.79 -20.25 -9.83
N TYR A 510 17.57 -19.94 -10.85
CA TYR A 510 17.37 -18.76 -11.69
C TYR A 510 15.96 -18.78 -12.30
N TRP A 511 15.10 -17.85 -11.94
CA TRP A 511 13.72 -17.79 -12.42
C TRP A 511 13.51 -16.79 -13.56
N GLY A 512 14.47 -15.89 -13.80
CA GLY A 512 14.44 -14.95 -14.92
C GLY A 512 14.39 -13.49 -14.49
N LEU A 513 14.28 -12.62 -15.49
CA LEU A 513 14.08 -11.19 -15.33
C LEU A 513 12.60 -10.90 -15.05
N HIS A 514 12.33 -10.14 -13.99
CA HIS A 514 11.05 -9.50 -13.70
C HIS A 514 11.27 -7.99 -13.52
N ASN A 515 10.20 -7.21 -13.62
CA ASN A 515 10.20 -5.83 -13.13
C ASN A 515 9.55 -5.83 -11.76
N LEU A 516 10.30 -5.52 -10.70
CA LEU A 516 9.71 -5.12 -9.42
C LEU A 516 8.98 -3.79 -9.65
N ARG A 517 7.77 -3.66 -9.09
CA ARG A 517 6.82 -2.59 -9.38
C ARG A 517 6.04 -2.22 -8.13
N GLU A 518 5.70 -0.94 -8.01
CA GLU A 518 4.56 -0.50 -7.20
C GLU A 518 3.23 -1.09 -7.74
N LEU A 519 2.18 -1.02 -6.93
CA LEU A 519 0.85 -1.50 -7.31
C LEU A 519 -0.23 -0.54 -6.84
N TYR A 520 -0.93 0.10 -7.78
CA TYR A 520 -2.16 0.84 -7.48
C TYR A 520 -3.13 -0.07 -6.71
N SER A 521 -3.40 0.33 -5.49
CA SER A 521 -4.20 -0.35 -4.48
C SER A 521 -4.46 0.67 -3.37
N PRO A 522 -5.40 0.43 -2.42
CA PRO A 522 -5.65 1.38 -1.34
C PRO A 522 -4.37 1.83 -0.63
N ASP A 523 -3.49 0.88 -0.32
CA ASP A 523 -2.17 1.07 0.28
C ASP A 523 -1.28 2.06 -0.51
N TYR A 524 -1.40 2.14 -1.84
CA TYR A 524 -0.66 3.12 -2.65
C TYR A 524 -1.17 4.55 -2.43
N PHE A 525 -2.50 4.72 -2.34
CA PHE A 525 -3.12 6.03 -2.10
C PHE A 525 -3.04 6.43 -0.62
N GLU A 526 -2.96 5.46 0.30
CA GLU A 526 -2.57 5.65 1.70
C GLU A 526 -1.15 6.23 1.76
N ILE A 527 -0.14 5.53 1.24
CA ILE A 527 1.27 5.95 1.30
C ILE A 527 1.52 7.27 0.56
N LYS A 528 1.03 7.40 -0.67
CA LYS A 528 1.37 8.54 -1.55
C LYS A 528 0.54 9.80 -1.30
N TYR A 529 -0.68 9.63 -0.79
CA TYR A 529 -1.65 10.73 -0.68
C TYR A 529 -2.31 10.84 0.70
N ASP A 530 -1.98 10.02 1.70
CA ASP A 530 -2.67 10.09 3.00
C ASP A 530 -4.21 10.00 2.85
N ILE A 531 -4.65 8.97 2.11
CA ILE A 531 -6.06 8.65 1.91
C ILE A 531 -6.33 7.23 2.40
N ASP A 532 -6.93 7.14 3.59
CA ASP A 532 -7.44 5.89 4.17
C ASP A 532 -8.38 5.13 3.20
N GLU A 533 -8.31 3.79 3.22
CA GLU A 533 -9.08 2.89 2.35
C GLU A 533 -10.60 3.13 2.44
N THR A 534 -11.13 3.54 3.61
CA THR A 534 -12.55 3.80 3.81
C THR A 534 -12.99 5.16 3.25
N GLU A 535 -12.05 6.09 3.10
CA GLU A 535 -12.24 7.36 2.40
C GLU A 535 -11.89 7.26 0.90
N LEU A 536 -11.47 6.10 0.39
CA LEU A 536 -11.06 5.94 -1.01
C LEU A 536 -12.17 5.32 -1.87
N ALA A 537 -12.29 5.79 -3.11
CA ALA A 537 -13.05 5.09 -4.15
C ALA A 537 -12.13 4.80 -5.34
N ILE A 538 -12.03 3.53 -5.74
CA ILE A 538 -11.33 3.05 -6.94
C ILE A 538 -12.33 2.25 -7.78
N LEU A 539 -12.54 2.70 -9.03
CA LEU A 539 -13.34 2.00 -10.03
C LEU A 539 -12.45 1.53 -11.17
N GLU A 540 -12.60 0.27 -11.59
CA GLU A 540 -11.88 -0.30 -12.73
C GLU A 540 -12.89 -0.65 -13.84
N ALA A 541 -12.53 -0.38 -15.10
CA ALA A 541 -13.39 -0.71 -16.24
C ALA A 541 -13.48 -2.24 -16.45
N ASP A 542 -14.70 -2.73 -16.63
CA ASP A 542 -14.99 -4.16 -16.87
C ASP A 542 -16.06 -4.30 -17.96
N GLN A 543 -15.70 -4.96 -19.07
CA GLN A 543 -16.57 -5.20 -20.22
C GLN A 543 -17.72 -6.18 -19.94
N ASP A 544 -17.55 -7.10 -18.98
CA ASP A 544 -18.57 -8.07 -18.61
C ASP A 544 -19.61 -7.47 -17.64
N MET A 545 -19.31 -6.32 -17.03
CA MET A 545 -20.25 -5.60 -16.17
C MET A 545 -21.29 -4.83 -16.99
N PRO A 546 -22.60 -4.92 -16.66
CA PRO A 546 -23.68 -4.24 -17.39
C PRO A 546 -23.53 -2.71 -17.50
N ASP A 547 -22.75 -2.12 -16.60
CA ASP A 547 -22.51 -0.69 -16.48
C ASP A 547 -21.05 -0.29 -16.78
N GLY A 548 -20.22 -1.21 -17.27
CA GLY A 548 -18.84 -0.96 -17.72
C GLY A 548 -17.77 -0.79 -16.64
N PHE A 549 -18.11 -0.89 -15.34
CA PHE A 549 -17.17 -0.71 -14.23
C PHE A 549 -17.46 -1.65 -13.06
N VAL A 550 -16.40 -2.09 -12.37
CA VAL A 550 -16.41 -2.67 -11.02
C VAL A 550 -15.98 -1.64 -9.99
N ILE A 551 -16.31 -1.89 -8.72
CA ILE A 551 -15.77 -1.18 -7.56
C ILE A 551 -14.68 -2.09 -6.97
N GLU A 552 -13.41 -1.70 -7.10
CA GLU A 552 -12.31 -2.38 -6.39
C GLU A 552 -12.19 -1.85 -4.95
N THR A 553 -12.54 -0.57 -4.72
CA THR A 553 -12.57 0.06 -3.39
C THR A 553 -13.64 1.16 -3.36
N GLY A 554 -14.31 1.36 -2.22
CA GLY A 554 -15.37 2.36 -2.05
C GLY A 554 -16.79 1.78 -2.02
N ARG A 555 -17.81 2.61 -2.30
CA ARG A 555 -19.23 2.28 -2.08
C ARG A 555 -20.03 2.34 -3.39
N ASP A 556 -21.18 1.66 -3.43
CA ASP A 556 -22.15 1.75 -4.55
C ASP A 556 -22.49 3.20 -4.96
N ALA A 557 -22.51 4.11 -3.98
CA ALA A 557 -22.75 5.54 -4.19
C ALA A 557 -21.66 6.23 -5.02
N ASP A 558 -20.40 5.80 -4.90
CA ASP A 558 -19.28 6.40 -5.64
C ASP A 558 -19.33 6.02 -7.12
N LEU A 559 -19.74 4.79 -7.45
CA LEU A 559 -20.02 4.38 -8.83
C LEU A 559 -21.23 5.13 -9.43
N ILE A 560 -22.24 5.48 -8.63
CA ILE A 560 -23.34 6.37 -9.06
C ILE A 560 -22.81 7.78 -9.34
N HIS A 561 -22.01 8.34 -8.43
CA HIS A 561 -21.41 9.68 -8.57
C HIS A 561 -20.54 9.79 -9.82
N TYR A 562 -19.73 8.78 -10.14
CA TYR A 562 -18.93 8.76 -11.37
C TYR A 562 -19.83 8.81 -12.63
N ARG A 563 -20.90 8.01 -12.67
CA ARG A 563 -21.86 8.01 -13.79
C ARG A 563 -22.60 9.33 -13.93
N GLU A 564 -22.92 10.00 -12.82
CA GLU A 564 -23.56 11.32 -12.86
C GLU A 564 -22.63 12.40 -13.41
N MET A 565 -21.33 12.34 -13.11
CA MET A 565 -20.31 13.19 -13.76
C MET A 565 -20.24 12.94 -15.28
N VAL A 566 -20.09 11.68 -15.72
CA VAL A 566 -20.01 11.35 -17.16
C VAL A 566 -21.29 11.74 -17.90
N ARG A 567 -22.46 11.48 -17.30
CA ARG A 567 -23.76 11.85 -17.86
C ARG A 567 -23.96 13.36 -17.92
N PHE A 568 -23.43 14.12 -16.96
CA PHE A 568 -23.48 15.58 -16.99
C PHE A 568 -22.66 16.13 -18.16
N ALA A 569 -21.45 15.62 -18.37
CA ALA A 569 -20.63 15.97 -19.53
C ALA A 569 -21.33 15.62 -20.86
N GLU A 570 -22.04 14.49 -20.94
CA GLU A 570 -22.79 14.09 -22.14
C GLU A 570 -24.01 14.98 -22.44
N THR A 571 -24.72 15.43 -21.39
CA THR A 571 -26.07 16.01 -21.53
C THR A 571 -26.15 17.54 -21.46
N ASN A 572 -25.03 18.23 -21.16
CA ASN A 572 -24.97 19.69 -21.04
C ASN A 572 -24.00 20.29 -22.07
N ASP A 573 -24.19 21.59 -22.39
CA ASP A 573 -23.29 22.30 -23.32
C ASP A 573 -22.06 22.81 -22.57
N LEU A 574 -20.97 22.06 -22.68
CA LEU A 574 -19.65 22.39 -22.12
C LEU A 574 -18.99 23.63 -22.77
N ASN A 575 -19.63 24.31 -23.72
CA ASN A 575 -19.18 25.65 -24.17
C ASN A 575 -19.73 26.80 -23.29
N ALA A 576 -20.62 26.51 -22.33
CA ALA A 576 -21.04 27.48 -21.32
C ALA A 576 -20.08 27.44 -20.12
N PRO A 577 -19.42 28.56 -19.73
CA PRO A 577 -18.42 28.57 -18.66
C PRO A 577 -18.93 27.95 -17.35
N ASP A 578 -20.06 28.45 -16.81
CA ASP A 578 -20.69 27.93 -15.58
C ASP A 578 -20.96 26.39 -15.60
N VAL A 579 -21.05 25.77 -16.79
CA VAL A 579 -21.26 24.33 -16.97
C VAL A 579 -19.92 23.58 -17.01
N PHE A 580 -18.87 24.19 -17.59
CA PHE A 580 -17.52 23.64 -17.58
C PHE A 580 -16.92 23.71 -16.16
N ASP A 581 -17.08 24.84 -15.47
CA ASP A 581 -16.71 25.01 -14.06
C ASP A 581 -17.34 23.91 -13.18
N GLU A 582 -18.62 23.58 -13.41
CA GLU A 582 -19.33 22.52 -12.68
C GLU A 582 -18.89 21.09 -13.06
N LEU A 583 -18.23 20.90 -14.21
CA LEU A 583 -17.54 19.65 -14.54
C LEU A 583 -16.19 19.55 -13.80
N GLU A 584 -15.42 20.64 -13.76
CA GLU A 584 -14.15 20.73 -13.00
C GLU A 584 -14.35 20.54 -11.49
N ARG A 585 -15.51 20.93 -10.96
CA ARG A 585 -15.93 20.62 -9.58
C ARG A 585 -16.18 19.13 -9.29
N ARG A 586 -16.11 18.25 -10.30
CA ARG A 586 -16.37 16.80 -10.16
C ARG A 586 -15.22 15.93 -10.64
N MET A 587 -14.35 16.45 -11.51
CA MET A 587 -13.20 15.73 -12.03
C MET A 587 -12.02 16.66 -12.25
N ASP A 588 -10.81 16.13 -12.14
CA ASP A 588 -9.62 16.79 -12.65
C ASP A 588 -9.60 16.63 -14.18
N VAL A 589 -10.00 17.69 -14.89
CA VAL A 589 -10.13 17.68 -16.35
C VAL A 589 -8.78 17.54 -17.04
N ASP A 590 -7.75 18.19 -16.50
CA ASP A 590 -6.42 18.22 -17.11
C ASP A 590 -5.73 16.87 -16.91
N ASN A 591 -5.85 16.26 -15.72
CA ASN A 591 -5.43 14.88 -15.46
C ASN A 591 -6.09 13.87 -16.44
N PHE A 592 -7.40 14.00 -16.72
CA PHE A 592 -8.07 13.12 -17.70
C PHE A 592 -7.60 13.35 -19.13
N LEU A 593 -7.48 14.62 -19.55
CA LEU A 593 -7.02 14.96 -20.89
C LEU A 593 -5.57 14.51 -21.12
N GLU A 594 -4.74 14.57 -20.09
CA GLU A 594 -3.38 14.07 -20.10
C GLU A 594 -3.33 12.52 -20.13
N TYR A 595 -4.12 11.83 -19.30
CA TYR A 595 -4.31 10.37 -19.42
C TYR A 595 -4.68 9.98 -20.85
N ALA A 596 -5.67 10.66 -21.45
CA ALA A 596 -6.10 10.42 -22.82
C ALA A 596 -4.99 10.74 -23.85
N ALA A 597 -4.15 11.74 -23.59
CA ALA A 597 -3.01 12.09 -24.44
C ALA A 597 -1.93 11.00 -24.44
N TYR A 598 -1.57 10.48 -23.26
CA TYR A 598 -0.65 9.35 -23.13
C TYR A 598 -1.17 8.10 -23.88
N GLN A 599 -2.41 7.67 -23.60
CA GLN A 599 -3.00 6.50 -24.28
C GLN A 599 -3.04 6.67 -25.80
N ALA A 600 -3.39 7.87 -26.29
CA ALA A 600 -3.44 8.17 -27.71
C ALA A 600 -2.07 8.26 -28.37
N PHE A 601 -1.05 8.80 -27.68
CA PHE A 601 0.30 8.84 -28.21
C PHE A 601 0.87 7.41 -28.32
N TYR A 602 0.76 6.63 -27.24
CA TYR A 602 1.24 5.23 -27.14
C TYR A 602 0.55 4.28 -28.11
N GLY A 603 -0.63 4.61 -28.61
CA GLY A 603 -1.41 3.72 -29.46
C GLY A 603 -1.98 2.54 -28.66
N ASN A 604 -2.26 2.73 -27.36
CA ASN A 604 -2.76 1.67 -26.51
C ASN A 604 -4.26 1.43 -26.76
N LEU A 605 -4.53 0.46 -27.64
CA LEU A 605 -5.88 0.06 -28.02
C LEU A 605 -6.62 -0.78 -26.97
N ASP A 606 -5.99 -1.11 -25.84
CA ASP A 606 -6.64 -1.81 -24.73
C ASP A 606 -7.08 -0.87 -23.59
N SER A 607 -6.96 0.44 -23.80
CA SER A 607 -7.41 1.48 -22.85
C SER A 607 -8.89 1.83 -23.00
N MET A 608 -9.41 2.66 -22.08
CA MET A 608 -10.79 3.19 -22.03
C MET A 608 -11.88 2.17 -21.64
N PHE A 609 -11.85 0.96 -22.18
CA PHE A 609 -12.82 -0.12 -21.85
C PHE A 609 -12.22 -1.26 -21.00
N ASN A 610 -10.90 -1.31 -20.93
CA ASN A 610 -10.04 -2.17 -20.14
C ASN A 610 -8.85 -1.30 -19.72
N ASN A 611 -8.02 -1.76 -18.77
CA ASN A 611 -6.82 -1.04 -18.30
C ASN A 611 -7.08 0.46 -18.01
N TYR A 612 -8.23 0.72 -17.40
CA TYR A 612 -8.78 2.05 -17.14
C TYR A 612 -9.29 2.07 -15.70
N VAL A 613 -8.58 2.80 -14.85
CA VAL A 613 -8.86 2.95 -13.43
C VAL A 613 -9.06 4.41 -13.13
N VAL A 614 -10.13 4.71 -12.39
CA VAL A 614 -10.43 6.03 -11.85
C VAL A 614 -10.48 5.99 -10.34
N TRP A 615 -9.99 7.04 -9.70
CA TRP A 615 -9.92 7.15 -8.25
C TRP A 615 -10.36 8.52 -7.76
N ARG A 616 -10.73 8.59 -6.48
CA ARG A 616 -10.89 9.82 -5.70
C ARG A 616 -10.89 9.56 -4.21
N LYS A 617 -10.64 10.60 -3.40
CA LYS A 617 -11.18 10.67 -2.03
C LYS A 617 -12.70 10.79 -2.09
N ALA A 618 -13.42 9.99 -1.32
CA ALA A 618 -14.85 9.73 -1.43
C ALA A 618 -15.72 10.78 -0.67
N THR A 619 -15.28 12.05 -0.74
CA THR A 619 -15.88 13.24 -0.12
C THR A 619 -16.68 14.08 -1.13
N GLU A 620 -17.50 15.02 -0.66
CA GLU A 620 -17.94 16.15 -1.48
C GLU A 620 -16.76 17.10 -1.78
N LEU A 621 -16.87 17.94 -2.81
CA LEU A 621 -15.81 18.89 -3.16
C LEU A 621 -15.47 19.79 -1.97
N THR A 622 -14.19 19.79 -1.58
CA THR A 622 -13.61 20.64 -0.55
C THR A 622 -12.73 21.73 -1.18
N ASP A 623 -12.52 22.82 -0.44
CA ASP A 623 -11.47 23.81 -0.72
C ASP A 623 -10.10 23.33 -0.17
N ASP A 624 -9.82 22.02 -0.27
CA ASP A 624 -8.59 21.38 0.21
C ASP A 624 -7.56 21.40 -0.94
N ASP A 625 -6.50 22.19 -0.79
CA ASP A 625 -5.47 22.39 -1.82
C ASP A 625 -4.55 21.16 -1.99
N ALA A 626 -4.66 20.14 -1.12
CA ALA A 626 -3.89 18.90 -1.24
C ALA A 626 -4.40 18.02 -2.39
N TYR A 627 -3.50 17.65 -3.31
CA TYR A 627 -3.84 16.86 -4.49
C TYR A 627 -4.41 15.49 -4.09
N GLY A 628 -5.62 15.17 -4.56
CA GLY A 628 -6.35 13.96 -4.20
C GLY A 628 -7.46 14.18 -3.15
N HIS A 629 -7.33 15.18 -2.28
CA HIS A 629 -8.22 15.38 -1.13
C HIS A 629 -9.48 16.18 -1.46
N ASP A 630 -9.46 16.92 -2.57
CA ASP A 630 -10.58 17.72 -3.08
C ASP A 630 -11.83 16.91 -3.51
N GLY A 631 -11.77 15.58 -3.54
CA GLY A 631 -12.90 14.72 -3.92
C GLY A 631 -13.22 14.64 -5.42
N ARG A 632 -12.38 15.23 -6.28
CA ARG A 632 -12.50 15.15 -7.75
C ARG A 632 -12.01 13.78 -8.26
N TRP A 633 -12.69 13.24 -9.27
CA TRP A 633 -12.26 12.05 -10.00
C TRP A 633 -10.95 12.30 -10.76
N ARG A 634 -10.04 11.31 -10.70
CA ARG A 634 -8.73 11.26 -11.35
C ARG A 634 -8.52 9.92 -12.03
N TRP A 635 -7.56 9.86 -12.95
CA TRP A 635 -7.18 8.70 -13.74
C TRP A 635 -5.72 8.33 -13.45
N VAL A 636 -5.43 7.03 -13.47
CA VAL A 636 -4.05 6.51 -13.37
C VAL A 636 -3.68 5.73 -14.63
N VAL A 637 -2.39 5.69 -14.95
CA VAL A 637 -1.88 4.94 -16.10
C VAL A 637 -1.24 3.63 -15.64
N PHE A 638 -1.71 2.49 -16.15
CA PHE A 638 -1.17 1.16 -15.90
C PHE A 638 -1.37 0.22 -17.10
N ASP A 639 -0.71 -0.93 -17.05
CA ASP A 639 -0.82 -2.05 -18.00
C ASP A 639 -0.73 -1.62 -19.47
N LEU A 640 0.41 -1.00 -19.79
CA LEU A 640 0.68 -0.35 -21.07
C LEU A 640 1.29 -1.27 -22.13
N ASP A 641 1.48 -2.55 -21.84
CA ASP A 641 2.33 -3.45 -22.62
C ASP A 641 1.88 -3.71 -24.07
N GLN A 642 0.65 -3.33 -24.43
CA GLN A 642 0.10 -3.30 -25.79
C GLN A 642 0.51 -2.05 -26.61
N GLY A 643 1.01 -0.99 -25.96
CA GLY A 643 1.45 0.28 -26.57
C GLY A 643 2.80 0.21 -27.28
N PHE A 644 3.20 1.31 -27.94
CA PHE A 644 4.49 1.44 -28.67
C PHE A 644 4.74 0.32 -29.71
N ALA A 645 3.67 -0.15 -30.37
CA ALA A 645 3.64 -1.31 -31.26
C ALA A 645 3.75 -2.70 -30.57
N GLY A 646 3.27 -2.85 -29.33
CA GLY A 646 3.06 -4.16 -28.71
C GLY A 646 1.90 -4.97 -29.31
N ARG A 647 0.82 -4.30 -29.78
CA ARG A 647 -0.41 -4.97 -30.27
C ARG A 647 -0.52 -5.17 -31.78
N LEU A 648 -0.14 -4.15 -32.55
CA LEU A 648 -0.30 -4.10 -34.00
C LEU A 648 1.08 -3.95 -34.68
N PRO A 649 1.22 -4.37 -35.94
CA PRO A 649 2.47 -4.18 -36.68
C PRO A 649 2.88 -2.69 -36.70
N LEU A 650 4.19 -2.42 -36.59
CA LEU A 650 4.77 -1.08 -36.47
C LEU A 650 4.14 0.01 -37.36
N GLU A 651 3.99 -0.27 -38.66
CA GLU A 651 3.39 0.69 -39.62
C GLU A 651 1.92 0.99 -39.31
N GLU A 652 1.15 0.02 -38.81
CA GLU A 652 -0.23 0.24 -38.40
C GLU A 652 -0.27 1.04 -37.11
N SER A 653 0.51 0.67 -36.08
CA SER A 653 0.60 1.39 -34.80
C SER A 653 1.03 2.86 -34.97
N ILE A 654 2.05 3.14 -35.80
CA ILE A 654 2.52 4.51 -36.05
C ILE A 654 1.41 5.37 -36.67
N ASN A 655 0.64 4.81 -37.60
CA ASN A 655 -0.38 5.54 -38.36
C ASN A 655 -1.79 5.48 -37.75
N TYR A 656 -2.02 4.66 -36.72
CA TYR A 656 -3.34 4.44 -36.13
C TYR A 656 -3.94 5.76 -35.62
N ASP A 657 -5.20 6.02 -35.97
CA ASP A 657 -5.94 7.21 -35.57
C ASP A 657 -6.55 7.00 -34.18
N MET A 658 -5.76 7.29 -33.15
CA MET A 658 -6.22 7.12 -31.77
C MET A 658 -7.29 8.14 -31.38
N PHE A 659 -7.31 9.35 -31.93
CA PHE A 659 -8.38 10.29 -31.60
C PHE A 659 -9.72 9.88 -32.22
N ALA A 660 -9.71 9.18 -33.37
CA ALA A 660 -10.94 8.56 -33.91
C ALA A 660 -11.42 7.37 -33.07
N PHE A 661 -10.50 6.62 -32.46
CA PHE A 661 -10.83 5.58 -31.47
C PHE A 661 -11.41 6.20 -30.20
N LEU A 662 -10.71 7.17 -29.58
CA LEU A 662 -11.16 7.87 -28.37
C LEU A 662 -12.44 8.69 -28.53
N THR A 663 -12.84 9.05 -29.75
CA THR A 663 -14.14 9.69 -30.05
C THR A 663 -15.20 8.70 -30.55
N GLY A 664 -14.96 7.40 -30.37
CA GLY A 664 -15.87 6.32 -30.72
C GLY A 664 -17.26 6.43 -30.07
N PRO A 665 -18.26 5.67 -30.58
CA PRO A 665 -19.65 5.79 -30.13
C PRO A 665 -19.96 5.03 -28.82
N GLY A 666 -19.00 4.31 -28.24
CA GLY A 666 -19.20 3.54 -27.02
C GLY A 666 -19.34 4.43 -25.76
N PRO A 667 -19.95 3.89 -24.68
CA PRO A 667 -20.08 4.59 -23.40
C PRO A 667 -18.74 4.99 -22.80
N GLU A 668 -17.71 4.14 -22.91
CA GLU A 668 -16.33 4.35 -22.44
C GLU A 668 -15.68 5.63 -22.99
N HIS A 669 -16.04 6.01 -24.22
CA HIS A 669 -15.50 7.17 -24.91
C HIS A 669 -16.29 8.47 -24.64
N THR A 670 -17.36 8.41 -23.84
CA THR A 670 -18.33 9.51 -23.70
C THR A 670 -17.73 10.78 -23.10
N LEU A 671 -16.88 10.64 -22.08
CA LEU A 671 -16.28 11.79 -21.41
C LEU A 671 -15.32 12.56 -22.34
N PHE A 672 -14.42 11.83 -23.01
CA PHE A 672 -13.51 12.41 -24.00
C PHE A 672 -14.26 13.03 -25.18
N ARG A 673 -15.25 12.32 -25.73
CA ARG A 673 -16.12 12.81 -26.81
C ARG A 673 -16.87 14.10 -26.44
N SER A 674 -17.28 14.24 -25.18
CA SER A 674 -17.93 15.45 -24.67
C SER A 674 -16.96 16.62 -24.53
N LEU A 675 -15.79 16.40 -23.93
CA LEU A 675 -14.74 17.43 -23.83
C LEU A 675 -14.27 17.90 -25.22
N MET A 676 -14.09 16.99 -26.17
CA MET A 676 -13.73 17.33 -27.57
C MET A 676 -14.85 18.07 -28.33
N ALA A 677 -16.10 18.06 -27.84
CA ALA A 677 -17.18 18.89 -28.39
C ALA A 677 -17.11 20.34 -27.87
N SER A 678 -16.57 20.56 -26.68
CA SER A 678 -16.33 21.90 -26.11
C SER A 678 -15.14 22.61 -26.76
N THR A 679 -15.09 23.94 -26.65
CA THR A 679 -13.93 24.73 -27.10
C THR A 679 -12.78 24.63 -26.10
N GLU A 680 -13.06 24.91 -24.83
CA GLU A 680 -12.11 24.81 -23.70
C GLU A 680 -11.38 23.46 -23.66
N GLY A 681 -12.14 22.35 -23.65
CA GLY A 681 -11.56 21.00 -23.58
C GLY A 681 -10.75 20.60 -24.83
N ARG A 682 -11.03 21.17 -26.01
CA ARG A 682 -10.15 21.00 -27.19
C ARG A 682 -8.88 21.81 -27.06
N GLU A 683 -8.97 23.05 -26.62
CA GLU A 683 -7.83 23.96 -26.51
C GLU A 683 -6.83 23.42 -25.47
N ARG A 684 -7.29 23.02 -24.27
CA ARG A 684 -6.44 22.38 -23.25
C ARG A 684 -5.82 21.07 -23.72
N PHE A 685 -6.56 20.21 -24.41
CA PHE A 685 -6.02 18.95 -24.93
C PHE A 685 -4.94 19.15 -25.99
N VAL A 686 -5.07 20.19 -26.83
CA VAL A 686 -4.02 20.57 -27.79
C VAL A 686 -2.81 21.15 -27.05
N GLU A 687 -3.02 21.98 -26.02
CA GLU A 687 -1.93 22.57 -25.21
C GLU A 687 -1.13 21.49 -24.47
N ILE A 688 -1.79 20.56 -23.77
CA ILE A 688 -1.17 19.38 -23.14
C ILE A 688 -0.37 18.58 -24.18
N PHE A 689 -0.92 18.35 -25.38
CA PHE A 689 -0.19 17.62 -26.41
C PHE A 689 1.02 18.37 -26.96
N ASP A 690 0.93 19.69 -27.14
CA ASP A 690 2.05 20.51 -27.61
C ASP A 690 3.17 20.57 -26.55
N GLU A 691 2.84 20.60 -25.25
CA GLU A 691 3.80 20.42 -24.16
C GLU A 691 4.50 19.05 -24.24
N LEU A 692 3.73 17.96 -24.29
CA LEU A 692 4.27 16.60 -24.36
C LEU A 692 5.16 16.42 -25.61
N LEU A 693 4.74 16.94 -26.76
CA LEU A 693 5.50 16.91 -28.04
C LEU A 693 6.73 17.83 -28.07
N ALA A 694 6.87 18.75 -27.11
CA ALA A 694 8.02 19.60 -26.91
C ALA A 694 8.99 19.07 -25.82
N GLY A 695 8.49 18.25 -24.89
CA GLY A 695 9.27 17.58 -23.84
C GLY A 695 9.40 16.06 -24.06
N PRO A 696 8.71 15.21 -23.27
CA PRO A 696 8.95 13.77 -23.21
C PRO A 696 8.70 13.03 -24.53
N PHE A 697 7.81 13.52 -25.40
CA PHE A 697 7.53 12.94 -26.73
C PHE A 697 8.34 13.56 -27.88
N THR A 698 9.48 14.20 -27.57
CA THR A 698 10.49 14.44 -28.60
C THR A 698 11.19 13.11 -28.97
N PRO A 699 11.55 12.88 -30.25
CA PRO A 699 12.31 11.70 -30.64
C PRO A 699 13.59 11.50 -29.84
N GLU A 700 14.30 12.58 -29.50
CA GLU A 700 15.54 12.52 -28.73
C GLU A 700 15.30 12.05 -27.28
N ALA A 701 14.32 12.62 -26.57
CA ALA A 701 13.99 12.21 -25.21
C ALA A 701 13.54 10.74 -25.14
N MET A 702 12.57 10.35 -25.96
CA MET A 702 12.07 8.96 -25.97
C MET A 702 13.15 7.95 -26.34
N THR A 703 14.00 8.25 -27.34
CA THR A 703 15.03 7.29 -27.75
C THR A 703 16.17 7.21 -26.75
N SER A 704 16.52 8.32 -26.09
CA SER A 704 17.47 8.34 -24.96
C SER A 704 16.94 7.54 -23.77
N LYS A 705 15.68 7.73 -23.35
CA LYS A 705 15.07 6.96 -22.25
C LYS A 705 14.90 5.47 -22.62
N LEU A 706 14.60 5.16 -23.88
CA LEU A 706 14.59 3.76 -24.35
C LEU A 706 15.98 3.12 -24.28
N ASP A 707 17.05 3.84 -24.66
CA ASP A 707 18.44 3.36 -24.53
C ASP A 707 18.83 3.15 -23.07
N GLU A 708 18.44 4.07 -22.17
CA GLU A 708 18.64 3.99 -20.73
C GLU A 708 17.98 2.74 -20.13
N VAL A 709 16.65 2.60 -20.29
CA VAL A 709 15.85 1.47 -19.79
C VAL A 709 16.33 0.13 -20.38
N ALA A 710 16.64 0.09 -21.67
CA ALA A 710 17.18 -1.11 -22.30
C ALA A 710 18.57 -1.47 -21.74
N SER A 711 19.45 -0.49 -21.52
CA SER A 711 20.83 -0.74 -21.08
C SER A 711 20.94 -1.47 -19.73
N ALA A 712 19.97 -1.26 -18.83
CA ALA A 712 19.87 -1.98 -17.56
C ALA A 712 19.63 -3.49 -17.75
N VAL A 713 18.86 -3.88 -18.77
CA VAL A 713 18.44 -5.29 -18.98
C VAL A 713 19.22 -6.03 -20.08
N VAL A 714 19.87 -5.32 -21.01
CA VAL A 714 20.73 -5.90 -22.07
C VAL A 714 21.62 -7.06 -21.57
N PRO A 715 22.37 -6.94 -20.45
CA PRO A 715 23.27 -8.01 -20.01
C PRO A 715 22.55 -9.28 -19.53
N GLU A 716 21.28 -9.15 -19.11
CA GLU A 716 20.47 -10.24 -18.56
C GLU A 716 19.68 -11.01 -19.63
N MET A 717 19.33 -10.35 -20.74
CA MET A 717 18.52 -10.96 -21.81
C MET A 717 19.03 -12.31 -22.34
N PRO A 718 20.34 -12.57 -22.49
CA PRO A 718 20.83 -13.90 -22.87
C PRO A 718 20.43 -15.01 -21.88
N ARG A 719 20.43 -14.72 -20.57
CA ARG A 719 20.02 -15.67 -19.52
C ARG A 719 18.50 -15.83 -19.47
N GLN A 720 17.74 -14.74 -19.59
CA GLN A 720 16.28 -14.75 -19.69
C GLN A 720 15.80 -15.62 -20.87
N ILE A 721 16.38 -15.40 -22.05
CA ILE A 721 16.05 -16.15 -23.27
C ILE A 721 16.47 -17.62 -23.14
N ALA A 722 17.64 -17.92 -22.56
CA ALA A 722 18.07 -19.30 -22.32
C ALA A 722 17.18 -20.03 -21.30
N ARG A 723 16.61 -19.32 -20.31
CA ARG A 723 15.72 -19.88 -19.29
C ARG A 723 14.31 -20.16 -19.82
N TRP A 724 13.73 -19.22 -20.57
CA TRP A 724 12.32 -19.31 -20.94
C TRP A 724 12.07 -19.62 -22.41
N GLY A 725 12.98 -19.30 -23.34
CA GLY A 725 12.70 -19.36 -24.78
C GLY A 725 11.40 -18.61 -25.13
N ASN A 726 11.14 -17.51 -24.44
CA ASN A 726 9.99 -16.62 -24.61
C ASN A 726 10.13 -15.77 -25.88
N ILE A 727 11.36 -15.31 -26.13
CA ILE A 727 11.79 -14.55 -27.32
C ILE A 727 12.75 -15.45 -28.14
N PRO A 728 12.78 -15.40 -29.49
CA PRO A 728 13.57 -16.33 -30.30
C PRO A 728 15.10 -16.24 -30.17
N SER A 729 15.64 -15.03 -29.98
CA SER A 729 17.08 -14.76 -29.84
C SER A 729 17.32 -13.33 -29.32
N VAL A 730 18.56 -13.00 -28.94
CA VAL A 730 18.96 -11.63 -28.60
C VAL A 730 18.75 -10.71 -29.81
N ASP A 731 19.16 -11.09 -31.01
CA ASP A 731 18.93 -10.35 -32.25
C ASP A 731 17.42 -10.05 -32.51
N ALA A 732 16.52 -10.94 -32.09
CA ALA A 732 15.08 -10.74 -32.21
C ALA A 732 14.56 -9.74 -31.17
N TRP A 733 15.09 -9.78 -29.95
CA TRP A 733 14.80 -8.78 -28.91
C TRP A 733 15.35 -7.39 -29.29
N GLU A 734 16.56 -7.31 -29.86
CA GLU A 734 17.10 -6.05 -30.39
C GLU A 734 16.25 -5.50 -31.54
N ALA A 735 15.59 -6.37 -32.33
CA ALA A 735 14.64 -5.95 -33.35
C ALA A 735 13.36 -5.33 -32.74
N GLU A 736 12.83 -5.86 -31.64
CA GLU A 736 11.71 -5.25 -30.90
C GLU A 736 12.05 -3.82 -30.43
N LEU A 737 13.27 -3.62 -29.90
CA LEU A 737 13.75 -2.28 -29.52
C LEU A 737 13.90 -1.36 -30.73
N ALA A 738 14.32 -1.89 -31.88
CA ALA A 738 14.38 -1.14 -33.14
C ALA A 738 13.00 -0.76 -33.68
N GLU A 739 11.95 -1.54 -33.41
CA GLU A 739 10.57 -1.14 -33.71
C GLU A 739 10.08 -0.05 -32.75
N MET A 740 10.33 -0.19 -31.44
CA MET A 740 10.03 0.87 -30.45
C MET A 740 10.71 2.20 -30.80
N ARG A 741 11.98 2.16 -31.22
CA ARG A 741 12.73 3.35 -31.67
C ARG A 741 12.09 4.00 -32.90
N GLN A 742 11.73 3.20 -33.91
CA GLN A 742 11.04 3.71 -35.09
C GLN A 742 9.66 4.30 -34.77
N PHE A 743 8.95 3.74 -33.78
CA PHE A 743 7.71 4.33 -33.29
C PHE A 743 7.98 5.71 -32.66
N ALA A 744 8.93 5.80 -31.73
CA ALA A 744 9.35 7.05 -31.09
C ALA A 744 9.76 8.14 -32.11
N GLU A 745 10.54 7.77 -33.14
CA GLU A 745 11.01 8.71 -34.17
C GLU A 745 9.88 9.25 -35.06
N ARG A 746 8.83 8.46 -35.31
CA ARG A 746 7.83 8.71 -36.36
C ARG A 746 6.46 9.13 -35.84
N ARG A 747 6.03 8.60 -34.69
CA ARG A 747 4.72 8.89 -34.07
C ARG A 747 4.49 10.39 -33.80
N PRO A 748 5.47 11.19 -33.32
CA PRO A 748 5.28 12.64 -33.10
C PRO A 748 4.86 13.43 -34.35
N ALA A 749 5.29 13.01 -35.54
CA ALA A 749 4.88 13.68 -36.78
C ALA A 749 3.43 13.33 -37.17
N VAL A 750 3.04 12.07 -36.97
CA VAL A 750 1.66 11.60 -37.20
C VAL A 750 0.69 12.25 -36.21
N ILE A 751 1.05 12.31 -34.93
CA ILE A 751 0.22 12.93 -33.88
C ILE A 751 0.00 14.41 -34.18
N ARG A 752 1.03 15.19 -34.57
CA ARG A 752 0.84 16.58 -35.02
C ARG A 752 -0.13 16.71 -36.20
N GLN A 753 -0.05 15.81 -37.18
CA GLN A 753 -1.00 15.78 -38.29
C GLN A 753 -2.43 15.44 -37.83
N GLN A 754 -2.56 14.54 -36.85
CA GLN A 754 -3.83 14.11 -36.26
C GLN A 754 -4.45 15.19 -35.35
N LEU A 755 -3.65 15.98 -34.64
CA LEU A 755 -4.08 17.09 -33.77
C LEU A 755 -4.61 18.28 -34.57
N ALA A 756 -4.12 18.49 -35.79
CA ALA A 756 -4.58 19.57 -36.69
C ALA A 756 -6.08 19.51 -37.02
N ARG A 757 -6.81 18.44 -36.65
CA ARG A 757 -8.28 18.36 -36.74
C ARG A 757 -9.02 19.11 -35.62
N PHE A 758 -8.34 19.37 -34.49
CA PHE A 758 -8.91 20.00 -33.29
C PHE A 758 -8.55 21.48 -33.16
N GLY A 759 -7.49 21.94 -33.85
CA GLY A 759 -7.14 23.35 -33.92
C GLY A 759 -8.22 24.20 -34.59
N THR A 760 -8.34 25.44 -34.12
CA THR A 760 -9.19 26.49 -34.69
C THR A 760 -8.51 27.15 -35.92
N GLU A 761 -9.31 27.67 -36.86
CA GLU A 761 -8.82 28.44 -38.05
C GLU A 761 -8.33 29.85 -37.68
#